data_AF-A0A094FGX7-F1
#
_entry.id   AF-A0A094FGX7-F1
#
_cell.length_a   1.000
_cell.length_b   1.000
_cell.length_c   1.000
_cell.angle_alpha   90.00
_cell.angle_beta   90.00
_cell.angle_gamma   90.00
#
_symmetry.space_group_name_H-M   'P 1'
#
loop_
_entity.id
_entity.type
_entity.pdbx_description
1 polymer ?
#
loop_
_entity_poly.entity_id
_entity_poly.type
_entity_poly.pdbx_seq_one_letter_code
_entity_poly.pdbx_strand_id
1 'polypeptide(L)'
;MASSARTCAVPSGRCESTVGMSINGRARRKEVGPGCRSQNQPRRSRGGREPIANGFSSRDPNHGISRSNPSRQGHAPPHEWRPGQTSFKAAKQEMQRGFEKAEEEESRQIKETDEAKEPSPWLRRVGCIAHLAGIDRKEVREFVEPVDEKEEPHLAIMCTAFEWLIQDAQYKAVREVVGQQALFEANKKEVEKETNMPFDSWMDITTIEWYVEVWKQLLVFVFRAEDDEPEFRPPYVLTDAQHSAMQTVRDKIGAFQGWKQEQEKSAESRDGDEDEGFNDGEDDEGVEVEEGVEGAGEEVDGGFEDEMSEEVKWMRQIQREVLRVCITLLDHPLQDNEFQSAIISGLAVLMMKGDKGWHDAEDFTTKYSAVIKLAWLMMTEIEARNKATSYYRLVKQSVGQFMTMAHGGRDPTPMQWIYQTRLYRFKIRYTTQAAGKIQWIRDEVLYPSTRVQMSQLRSMVHGLISEARDELFRKLIVVTDEGGTSTSVPSIDWDNTVDQPSETKVGWSFLDDEQNKFGAHKEWWLFKRIYQEQALREQFLDDDGLLKPGAGKAYQRHVERFLELLLVLIHLCSGKPSCAPEILGLRWKNTANGGVRNIIIENGLVGLVAQYHKGYRSSSNIKIIHRYLPREVGELLVYYLWLVLPFWEKIQFQMTGKVVSSAFL
;
A
#
# COMPACT_ATOMS: atom_id res chain seq x y z
N MET A 1 -27.39 51.00 -35.79
CA MET A 1 -26.98 50.79 -37.20
C MET A 1 -26.23 49.47 -37.22
N ALA A 2 -26.94 48.36 -37.41
CA ALA A 2 -27.23 47.73 -38.71
C ALA A 2 -25.95 47.03 -39.24
N SER A 3 -25.93 45.75 -39.62
CA SER A 3 -26.95 44.79 -40.04
C SER A 3 -26.18 43.44 -40.18
N SER A 4 -26.70 42.21 -40.23
CA SER A 4 -28.03 41.59 -40.36
C SER A 4 -27.70 40.09 -40.45
N ALA A 5 -28.27 39.22 -39.60
CA ALA A 5 -29.33 38.27 -39.97
C ALA A 5 -28.79 37.01 -40.69
N ARG A 6 -29.29 35.78 -40.53
CA ARG A 6 -30.50 35.12 -39.97
C ARG A 6 -30.30 33.63 -40.45
N THR A 7 -30.87 32.55 -39.95
CA THR A 7 -32.13 32.26 -39.24
C THR A 7 -32.17 30.74 -38.90
N CYS A 8 -32.87 30.42 -37.80
CA CYS A 8 -33.84 29.29 -37.62
C CYS A 8 -33.32 27.83 -37.58
N ALA A 9 -33.84 26.90 -36.75
CA ALA A 9 -35.07 26.87 -35.94
C ALA A 9 -34.97 25.91 -34.71
N VAL A 10 -35.78 26.26 -33.71
CA VAL A 10 -36.24 25.58 -32.46
C VAL A 10 -37.28 24.49 -32.85
N PRO A 11 -37.61 23.39 -32.09
CA PRO A 11 -38.24 23.41 -30.73
C PRO A 11 -38.01 22.14 -29.85
N SER A 12 -38.46 21.93 -28.61
CA SER A 12 -39.21 22.62 -27.54
C SER A 12 -39.27 21.62 -26.37
N GLY A 13 -39.27 22.09 -25.11
CA GLY A 13 -39.61 21.22 -23.97
C GLY A 13 -39.42 21.88 -22.59
N ARG A 14 -40.48 22.54 -22.11
CA ARG A 14 -40.78 23.00 -20.73
C ARG A 14 -40.50 21.92 -19.65
N CYS A 15 -40.40 22.15 -18.34
CA CYS A 15 -40.63 23.29 -17.43
C CYS A 15 -39.98 22.95 -16.06
N GLU A 16 -39.43 23.98 -15.41
CA GLU A 16 -39.47 24.35 -13.97
C GLU A 16 -39.54 23.28 -12.85
N SER A 17 -38.61 23.39 -11.89
CA SER A 17 -39.00 23.78 -10.52
C SER A 17 -37.80 24.28 -9.70
N THR A 18 -38.07 25.34 -8.95
CA THR A 18 -37.18 26.17 -8.13
C THR A 18 -37.37 25.81 -6.66
N VAL A 19 -36.30 25.59 -5.88
CA VAL A 19 -36.25 25.76 -4.42
C VAL A 19 -34.78 26.09 -4.10
N GLY A 20 -34.36 27.24 -3.59
CA GLY A 20 -34.95 28.06 -2.53
C GLY A 20 -34.09 27.94 -1.28
N MET A 21 -32.93 28.62 -1.23
CA MET A 21 -32.13 28.81 -0.02
C MET A 21 -32.93 29.62 1.01
N SER A 22 -32.97 29.16 2.27
CA SER A 22 -33.25 30.02 3.41
C SER A 22 -32.53 29.53 4.67
N ILE A 23 -31.96 30.51 5.37
CA ILE A 23 -31.13 30.44 6.56
C ILE A 23 -32.04 30.78 7.74
N ASN A 24 -32.10 29.96 8.79
CA ASN A 24 -32.22 30.39 10.20
C ASN A 24 -32.31 29.19 11.15
N GLY A 25 -31.52 29.24 12.22
CA GLY A 25 -31.34 28.14 13.17
C GLY A 25 -32.33 28.10 14.33
N ARG A 26 -32.30 26.98 15.08
CA ARG A 26 -32.41 26.96 16.56
C ARG A 26 -32.22 25.55 17.11
N ALA A 27 -31.38 25.46 18.13
CA ALA A 27 -31.29 24.33 19.05
C ALA A 27 -32.56 24.20 19.92
N ARG A 28 -33.06 22.97 20.11
CA ARG A 28 -33.92 22.55 21.24
C ARG A 28 -33.64 21.07 21.54
N ARG A 29 -32.98 20.76 22.68
CA ARG A 29 -33.57 20.27 23.94
C ARG A 29 -34.65 19.19 23.76
N LYS A 30 -34.29 17.94 24.09
CA LYS A 30 -35.23 16.84 24.33
C LYS A 30 -35.84 16.99 25.72
N GLU A 31 -37.15 17.19 25.77
CA GLU A 31 -37.98 17.00 26.96
C GLU A 31 -38.61 15.60 26.95
N VAL A 32 -38.91 15.12 28.15
CA VAL A 32 -39.35 13.77 28.50
C VAL A 32 -40.86 13.75 28.75
N GLY A 33 -41.52 12.68 28.31
CA GLY A 33 -42.76 12.11 28.88
C GLY A 33 -44.04 12.29 28.06
N PRO A 34 -45.18 11.63 28.40
CA PRO A 34 -45.40 10.49 29.30
C PRO A 34 -46.07 9.27 28.61
N GLY A 35 -46.12 8.13 29.31
CA GLY A 35 -46.54 6.83 28.79
C GLY A 35 -48.04 6.49 28.83
N CYS A 36 -48.34 5.22 28.53
CA CYS A 36 -49.62 4.60 28.80
C CYS A 36 -49.44 3.18 29.38
N ARG A 37 -50.25 2.87 30.39
CA ARG A 37 -50.24 1.70 31.29
C ARG A 37 -51.12 0.56 30.77
N SER A 38 -50.79 -0.68 31.13
CA SER A 38 -51.64 -1.60 31.94
C SER A 38 -50.81 -2.84 32.32
N GLN A 39 -50.43 -2.99 33.59
CA GLN A 39 -51.13 -3.70 34.68
C GLN A 39 -51.12 -5.24 34.55
N ASN A 40 -50.25 -5.91 35.31
CA ASN A 40 -50.67 -6.65 36.52
C ASN A 40 -49.48 -6.99 37.44
N GLN A 41 -49.66 -6.62 38.72
CA GLN A 41 -48.83 -6.92 39.92
C GLN A 41 -49.31 -8.24 40.61
N PRO A 42 -48.92 -8.64 41.84
CA PRO A 42 -47.81 -8.28 42.78
C PRO A 42 -47.05 -9.54 43.32
N ARG A 43 -45.96 -9.52 44.12
CA ARG A 43 -45.77 -9.06 45.52
C ARG A 43 -44.26 -9.06 45.86
N ARG A 44 -43.62 -7.93 46.26
CA ARG A 44 -43.27 -7.47 47.65
C ARG A 44 -42.68 -8.58 48.53
N SER A 45 -41.52 -8.46 49.20
CA SER A 45 -40.97 -7.35 50.02
C SER A 45 -39.48 -7.59 50.33
N ARG A 46 -38.56 -6.63 50.07
CA ARG A 46 -37.90 -5.67 51.00
C ARG A 46 -36.89 -6.22 52.03
N GLY A 47 -35.72 -5.58 52.03
CA GLY A 47 -34.75 -5.44 53.14
C GLY A 47 -33.42 -6.12 52.81
N GLY A 48 -32.23 -5.54 52.94
CA GLY A 48 -31.73 -4.28 53.50
C GLY A 48 -30.21 -4.30 53.32
N ARG A 49 -29.55 -3.14 53.38
CA ARG A 49 -28.13 -2.92 53.10
C ARG A 49 -27.20 -3.30 54.27
N GLU A 50 -25.94 -3.61 53.88
CA GLU A 50 -24.66 -3.20 54.53
C GLU A 50 -24.17 -3.94 55.82
N PRO A 51 -22.87 -3.88 56.21
CA PRO A 51 -21.63 -4.31 55.52
C PRO A 51 -20.61 -4.97 56.53
N ILE A 52 -19.29 -4.90 56.23
CA ILE A 52 -18.10 -5.07 57.12
C ILE A 52 -17.59 -6.53 57.22
N ALA A 53 -16.31 -6.91 57.25
CA ALA A 53 -14.96 -6.44 56.88
C ALA A 53 -13.99 -7.23 57.78
N ASN A 54 -12.83 -7.60 57.22
CA ASN A 54 -11.54 -7.83 57.88
C ASN A 54 -11.37 -8.95 58.93
N GLY A 55 -10.36 -9.79 58.68
CA GLY A 55 -9.18 -9.71 59.54
C GLY A 55 -8.64 -11.01 60.15
N PHE A 56 -7.54 -11.48 59.54
CA PHE A 56 -6.34 -12.04 60.19
C PHE A 56 -6.32 -13.42 60.86
N SER A 57 -5.24 -14.12 60.49
CA SER A 57 -4.67 -15.35 61.01
C SER A 57 -3.98 -15.20 62.37
N SER A 58 -3.93 -16.31 63.13
CA SER A 58 -2.68 -16.98 63.54
C SER A 58 -2.85 -17.86 64.79
N ARG A 59 -2.55 -19.16 64.63
CA ARG A 59 -1.87 -20.11 65.55
C ARG A 59 -2.41 -20.39 66.97
N ASP A 60 -2.73 -21.68 67.15
CA ASP A 60 -2.58 -22.62 68.29
C ASP A 60 -1.51 -22.32 69.39
N PRO A 61 -1.40 -23.11 70.50
CA PRO A 61 -2.25 -24.20 71.06
C PRO A 61 -2.41 -24.18 72.63
N ASN A 62 -3.30 -25.01 73.22
CA ASN A 62 -2.93 -25.96 74.31
C ASN A 62 -4.06 -26.87 74.85
N HIS A 63 -3.67 -28.15 74.96
CA HIS A 63 -4.05 -29.29 75.83
C HIS A 63 -5.20 -29.25 76.86
N GLY A 64 -5.93 -30.39 76.92
CA GLY A 64 -6.05 -31.20 78.15
C GLY A 64 -7.42 -31.84 78.47
N ILE A 65 -7.49 -33.18 78.44
CA ILE A 65 -7.81 -34.09 79.58
C ILE A 65 -8.38 -35.45 79.11
N SER A 66 -7.93 -36.49 79.81
CA SER A 66 -7.92 -37.92 79.51
C SER A 66 -9.04 -38.75 80.15
N ARG A 67 -9.00 -40.07 79.81
CA ARG A 67 -9.50 -41.29 80.51
C ARG A 67 -10.81 -41.85 79.91
N SER A 68 -10.97 -43.14 79.64
CA SER A 68 -10.25 -44.36 80.03
C SER A 68 -10.65 -45.52 79.12
N ASN A 69 -9.69 -46.40 78.83
CA ASN A 69 -9.88 -47.68 78.12
C ASN A 69 -10.22 -48.80 79.12
N PRO A 70 -10.86 -49.90 78.68
CA PRO A 70 -10.10 -51.15 78.72
C PRO A 70 -10.31 -52.06 77.48
N SER A 71 -9.16 -52.38 76.86
CA SER A 71 -8.73 -53.67 76.32
C SER A 71 -9.74 -54.60 75.62
N ARG A 72 -9.60 -54.72 74.30
CA ARG A 72 -9.52 -56.01 73.61
C ARG A 72 -8.77 -55.88 72.27
N GLN A 73 -7.94 -56.90 72.05
CA GLN A 73 -7.02 -57.22 70.95
C GLN A 73 -7.44 -56.74 69.55
N GLY A 74 -6.43 -56.30 68.78
CA GLY A 74 -6.60 -55.47 67.60
C GLY A 74 -7.00 -56.17 66.30
N HIS A 75 -7.57 -55.35 65.42
CA HIS A 75 -7.47 -55.39 63.96
C HIS A 75 -7.56 -53.94 63.44
N ALA A 76 -6.90 -53.67 62.31
CA ALA A 76 -6.50 -52.36 61.78
C ALA A 76 -7.60 -51.28 61.62
N PRO A 77 -7.27 -49.97 61.72
CA PRO A 77 -8.23 -48.88 61.56
C PRO A 77 -8.56 -48.59 60.08
N PRO A 78 -9.67 -47.87 59.81
CA PRO A 78 -10.21 -47.70 58.47
C PRO A 78 -9.36 -46.75 57.62
N HIS A 79 -9.23 -47.10 56.34
CA HIS A 79 -8.54 -46.35 55.30
C HIS A 79 -9.14 -44.95 55.13
N GLU A 80 -8.48 -43.91 55.65
CA GLU A 80 -8.75 -42.51 55.35
C GLU A 80 -8.56 -42.25 53.84
N TRP A 81 -9.62 -41.78 53.18
CA TRP A 81 -9.57 -41.27 51.82
C TRP A 81 -8.83 -39.92 51.79
N ARG A 82 -7.61 -39.90 51.23
CA ARG A 82 -6.96 -38.68 50.74
C ARG A 82 -7.05 -38.65 49.21
N PRO A 83 -7.83 -37.76 48.58
CA PRO A 83 -7.81 -37.64 47.13
C PRO A 83 -6.50 -36.97 46.69
N GLY A 84 -5.74 -37.64 45.83
CA GLY A 84 -4.43 -37.23 45.37
C GLY A 84 -4.45 -35.98 44.49
N GLN A 85 -3.81 -34.90 44.95
CA GLN A 85 -3.48 -33.72 44.14
C GLN A 85 -2.68 -34.06 42.86
N THR A 86 -1.97 -35.19 42.85
CA THR A 86 -1.25 -35.74 41.69
C THR A 86 -2.20 -36.27 40.61
N SER A 87 -3.32 -36.90 41.01
CA SER A 87 -4.33 -37.44 40.10
C SER A 87 -5.10 -36.32 39.38
N PHE A 88 -5.45 -35.23 40.08
CA PHE A 88 -6.14 -34.09 39.46
C PHE A 88 -5.25 -33.31 38.49
N LYS A 89 -3.95 -33.13 38.79
CA LYS A 89 -3.00 -32.50 37.85
C LYS A 89 -2.81 -33.32 36.58
N ALA A 90 -2.69 -34.65 36.71
CA ALA A 90 -2.59 -35.57 35.58
C ALA A 90 -3.87 -35.54 34.73
N ALA A 91 -5.05 -35.66 35.36
CA ALA A 91 -6.33 -35.58 34.67
C ALA A 91 -6.56 -34.22 33.98
N LYS A 92 -6.14 -33.11 34.60
CA LYS A 92 -6.20 -31.78 33.98
C LYS A 92 -5.29 -31.69 32.75
N GLN A 93 -4.07 -32.23 32.82
CA GLN A 93 -3.14 -32.24 31.67
C GLN A 93 -3.64 -33.13 30.54
N GLU A 94 -4.21 -34.29 30.86
CA GLU A 94 -4.79 -35.20 29.88
C GLU A 94 -6.01 -34.58 29.20
N MET A 95 -6.92 -33.98 29.99
CA MET A 95 -8.08 -33.25 29.46
C MET A 95 -7.66 -32.05 28.61
N GLN A 96 -6.62 -31.30 29.03
CA GLN A 96 -6.09 -30.17 28.27
C GLN A 96 -5.50 -30.63 26.93
N ARG A 97 -4.70 -31.70 26.91
CA ARG A 97 -4.16 -32.28 25.67
C ARG A 97 -5.26 -32.82 24.76
N GLY A 98 -6.27 -33.49 25.34
CA GLY A 98 -7.43 -33.98 24.60
C GLY A 98 -8.25 -32.83 24.00
N PHE A 99 -8.42 -31.74 24.74
CA PHE A 99 -9.10 -30.53 24.28
C PHE A 99 -8.30 -29.82 23.18
N GLU A 100 -6.99 -29.62 23.37
CA GLU A 100 -6.10 -29.04 22.36
C GLU A 100 -6.08 -29.86 21.07
N LYS A 101 -6.04 -31.18 21.17
CA LYS A 101 -6.11 -32.07 20.01
C LYS A 101 -7.46 -31.97 19.29
N ALA A 102 -8.57 -31.95 20.04
CA ALA A 102 -9.89 -31.80 19.46
C ALA A 102 -10.09 -30.42 18.81
N GLU A 103 -9.57 -29.36 19.43
CA GLU A 103 -9.58 -27.98 18.90
C GLU A 103 -8.72 -27.88 17.63
N GLU A 104 -7.56 -28.54 17.59
CA GLU A 104 -6.75 -28.64 16.36
C GLU A 104 -7.50 -29.38 15.24
N GLU A 105 -8.08 -30.56 15.52
CA GLU A 105 -8.86 -31.32 14.55
C GLU A 105 -10.08 -30.52 14.04
N GLU A 106 -10.75 -29.78 14.93
CA GLU A 106 -11.87 -28.91 14.56
C GLU A 106 -11.41 -27.70 13.72
N SER A 107 -10.29 -27.08 14.07
CA SER A 107 -9.73 -25.92 13.35
C SER A 107 -9.26 -26.27 11.92
N ARG A 108 -8.91 -27.53 11.70
CA ARG A 108 -8.50 -28.08 10.40
C ARG A 108 -9.68 -28.33 9.46
N GLN A 109 -10.85 -28.68 9.97
CA GLN A 109 -12.00 -28.98 9.12
C GLN A 109 -12.73 -27.70 8.67
N ILE A 110 -12.89 -27.53 7.36
CA ILE A 110 -13.79 -26.52 6.81
C ILE A 110 -15.21 -27.08 6.84
N LYS A 111 -16.06 -26.50 7.69
CA LYS A 111 -17.48 -26.87 7.83
C LYS A 111 -18.36 -25.73 7.36
N GLU A 112 -19.46 -26.08 6.69
CA GLU A 112 -20.53 -25.13 6.45
C GLU A 112 -21.14 -24.73 7.80
N THR A 113 -21.15 -23.43 8.08
CA THR A 113 -21.56 -22.91 9.38
C THR A 113 -23.05 -22.60 9.42
N ASP A 114 -23.66 -22.83 10.59
CA ASP A 114 -25.05 -22.46 10.84
C ASP A 114 -25.18 -20.94 10.73
N GLU A 115 -25.96 -20.52 9.73
CA GLU A 115 -26.21 -19.13 9.38
C GLU A 115 -26.67 -18.24 10.55
N ALA A 116 -27.37 -18.83 11.53
CA ALA A 116 -27.82 -18.12 12.71
C ALA A 116 -26.70 -17.86 13.72
N LYS A 117 -25.61 -18.64 13.67
CA LYS A 117 -24.48 -18.58 14.60
C LYS A 117 -23.34 -17.73 14.07
N GLU A 118 -23.08 -17.71 12.76
CA GLU A 118 -21.96 -16.96 12.15
C GLU A 118 -22.41 -16.12 10.94
N PRO A 119 -23.10 -14.98 11.15
CA PRO A 119 -23.65 -14.18 10.07
C PRO A 119 -22.54 -13.39 9.35
N SER A 120 -22.00 -13.95 8.25
CA SER A 120 -21.23 -13.19 7.25
C SER A 120 -21.98 -13.14 5.92
N PRO A 121 -22.71 -12.04 5.62
CA PRO A 121 -23.42 -11.86 4.35
C PRO A 121 -22.49 -11.89 3.13
N TRP A 122 -21.20 -11.64 3.34
CA TRP A 122 -20.15 -11.72 2.33
C TRP A 122 -19.82 -13.17 1.99
N LEU A 123 -19.39 -13.96 2.99
CA LEU A 123 -18.97 -15.34 2.76
C LEU A 123 -20.14 -16.20 2.26
N ARG A 124 -21.36 -15.90 2.71
CA ARG A 124 -22.59 -16.52 2.20
C ARG A 124 -22.81 -16.27 0.72
N ARG A 125 -22.72 -15.01 0.28
CA ARG A 125 -22.98 -14.66 -1.12
C ARG A 125 -21.93 -15.27 -2.05
N VAL A 126 -20.68 -15.31 -1.59
CA VAL A 126 -19.57 -15.82 -2.39
C VAL A 126 -19.58 -17.35 -2.46
N GLY A 127 -20.02 -18.03 -1.41
CA GLY A 127 -20.15 -19.49 -1.40
C GLY A 127 -18.85 -20.28 -1.20
N CYS A 128 -17.74 -19.62 -0.87
CA CYS A 128 -16.43 -20.27 -0.76
C CYS A 128 -16.33 -21.30 0.36
N ILE A 129 -17.09 -21.12 1.45
CA ILE A 129 -17.12 -22.09 2.56
C ILE A 129 -17.76 -23.40 2.08
N ALA A 130 -18.88 -23.30 1.35
CA ALA A 130 -19.57 -24.46 0.81
C ALA A 130 -18.71 -25.19 -0.25
N HIS A 131 -18.01 -24.43 -1.10
CA HIS A 131 -17.09 -24.99 -2.10
C HIS A 131 -15.93 -25.78 -1.51
N LEU A 132 -15.35 -25.29 -0.40
CA LEU A 132 -14.20 -25.91 0.26
C LEU A 132 -14.60 -26.82 1.44
N ALA A 133 -15.90 -27.04 1.65
CA ALA A 133 -16.40 -27.83 2.76
C ALA A 133 -15.92 -29.29 2.66
N GLY A 134 -15.41 -29.82 3.77
CA GLY A 134 -14.93 -31.21 3.85
C GLY A 134 -13.46 -31.41 3.47
N ILE A 135 -12.77 -30.40 2.94
CA ILE A 135 -11.33 -30.45 2.68
C ILE A 135 -10.56 -29.92 3.89
N ASP A 136 -9.38 -30.47 4.17
CA ASP A 136 -8.51 -30.00 5.24
C ASP A 136 -7.97 -28.59 4.93
N ARG A 137 -8.14 -27.70 5.90
CA ARG A 137 -7.75 -26.29 5.83
C ARG A 137 -6.26 -26.10 5.55
N LYS A 138 -5.43 -26.97 6.09
CA LYS A 138 -3.97 -26.91 5.95
C LYS A 138 -3.57 -27.41 4.56
N GLU A 139 -4.09 -28.56 4.14
CA GLU A 139 -3.81 -29.15 2.83
C GLU A 139 -4.16 -28.18 1.69
N VAL A 140 -5.37 -27.60 1.70
CA VAL A 140 -5.80 -26.66 0.66
C VAL A 140 -4.91 -25.41 0.61
N ARG A 141 -4.34 -25.01 1.75
CA ARG A 141 -3.46 -23.85 1.83
C ARG A 141 -2.07 -24.12 1.24
N GLU A 142 -1.57 -25.35 1.34
CA GLU A 142 -0.26 -25.74 0.79
C GLU A 142 -0.20 -25.47 -0.73
N PHE A 143 -1.33 -25.55 -1.44
CA PHE A 143 -1.42 -25.19 -2.86
C PHE A 143 -1.10 -23.73 -3.19
N VAL A 144 -1.23 -22.78 -2.24
CA VAL A 144 -0.97 -21.33 -2.47
C VAL A 144 0.27 -20.82 -1.71
N GLU A 145 1.01 -21.71 -1.06
CA GLU A 145 2.25 -21.34 -0.39
C GLU A 145 3.35 -20.94 -1.40
N PRO A 146 4.34 -20.13 -1.00
CA PRO A 146 5.46 -19.79 -1.88
C PRO A 146 6.15 -21.04 -2.43
N VAL A 147 6.72 -20.93 -3.62
CA VAL A 147 7.47 -22.03 -4.26
C VAL A 147 8.84 -22.16 -3.61
N ASP A 148 9.24 -23.39 -3.26
CA ASP A 148 10.63 -23.70 -2.93
C ASP A 148 11.39 -24.04 -4.23
N GLU A 149 12.37 -23.22 -4.61
CA GLU A 149 13.12 -23.38 -5.85
C GLU A 149 13.88 -24.70 -5.95
N LYS A 150 14.22 -25.33 -4.81
CA LYS A 150 14.95 -26.59 -4.78
C LYS A 150 14.03 -27.79 -4.93
N GLU A 151 12.86 -27.73 -4.29
CA GLU A 151 11.89 -28.83 -4.33
C GLU A 151 11.04 -28.78 -5.60
N GLU A 152 10.68 -27.58 -6.06
CA GLU A 152 9.77 -27.34 -7.18
C GLU A 152 10.40 -26.42 -8.26
N PRO A 153 11.55 -26.80 -8.86
CA PRO A 153 12.27 -25.94 -9.80
C PRO A 153 11.45 -25.59 -11.04
N HIS A 154 10.51 -26.44 -11.44
CA HIS A 154 9.63 -26.21 -12.58
C HIS A 154 8.62 -25.08 -12.31
N LEU A 155 8.04 -25.02 -11.10
CA LEU A 155 7.15 -23.92 -10.72
C LEU A 155 7.92 -22.61 -10.51
N ALA A 156 9.16 -22.69 -10.02
CA ALA A 156 10.03 -21.52 -9.89
C ALA A 156 10.30 -20.88 -11.26
N ILE A 157 10.67 -21.68 -12.27
CA ILE A 157 10.86 -21.21 -13.65
C ILE A 157 9.58 -20.58 -14.21
N MET A 158 8.42 -21.22 -13.97
CA MET A 158 7.13 -20.66 -14.39
C MET A 158 6.84 -19.30 -13.74
N CYS A 159 7.08 -19.17 -12.43
CA CYS A 159 6.89 -17.92 -11.69
C CYS A 159 7.82 -16.81 -12.20
N THR A 160 9.08 -17.12 -12.47
CA THR A 160 10.05 -16.18 -13.06
C THR A 160 9.62 -15.76 -14.46
N ALA A 161 9.18 -16.70 -15.29
CA ALA A 161 8.65 -16.39 -16.62
C ALA A 161 7.41 -15.48 -16.52
N PHE A 162 6.49 -15.75 -15.60
CA PHE A 162 5.33 -14.90 -15.38
C PHE A 162 5.72 -13.48 -14.92
N GLU A 163 6.71 -13.35 -14.04
CA GLU A 163 7.17 -12.03 -13.59
C GLU A 163 7.77 -11.21 -14.74
N TRP A 164 8.64 -11.82 -15.54
CA TRP A 164 9.20 -11.16 -16.73
C TRP A 164 8.11 -10.80 -17.75
N LEU A 165 7.10 -11.65 -17.94
CA LEU A 165 5.94 -11.36 -18.78
C LEU A 165 5.24 -10.07 -18.34
N ILE A 166 5.05 -9.90 -17.02
CA ILE A 166 4.39 -8.72 -16.46
C ILE A 166 5.27 -7.47 -16.56
N GLN A 167 6.58 -7.60 -16.36
CA GLN A 167 7.54 -6.50 -16.55
C GLN A 167 7.58 -6.02 -18.01
N ASP A 168 7.67 -6.95 -18.97
CA ASP A 168 7.59 -6.67 -20.40
C ASP A 168 6.27 -5.95 -20.76
N ALA A 169 5.15 -6.46 -20.24
CA ALA A 169 3.84 -5.89 -20.47
C ALA A 169 3.72 -4.46 -19.91
N GLN A 170 4.33 -4.18 -18.75
CA GLN A 170 4.37 -2.83 -18.18
C GLN A 170 5.17 -1.86 -19.05
N TYR A 171 6.33 -2.29 -19.56
CA TYR A 171 7.16 -1.48 -20.44
C TYR A 171 6.48 -1.16 -21.76
N LYS A 172 5.64 -2.07 -22.28
CA LYS A 172 4.94 -1.88 -23.55
C LYS A 172 3.57 -1.21 -23.40
N ALA A 173 2.93 -1.29 -22.24
CA ALA A 173 1.62 -0.68 -22.01
C ALA A 173 1.68 0.85 -21.79
N VAL A 174 2.54 1.56 -22.52
CA VAL A 174 2.66 3.03 -22.51
C VAL A 174 2.15 3.61 -23.82
N ARG A 175 1.70 4.87 -23.78
CA ARG A 175 1.07 5.57 -24.92
C ARG A 175 1.94 5.62 -26.18
N GLU A 176 3.25 5.57 -26.01
CA GLU A 176 4.23 5.58 -27.11
C GLU A 176 4.20 4.29 -27.92
N VAL A 177 3.76 3.18 -27.32
CA VAL A 177 3.69 1.85 -27.95
C VAL A 177 2.24 1.46 -28.26
N VAL A 178 1.32 1.64 -27.31
CA VAL A 178 -0.11 1.33 -27.48
C VAL A 178 -0.91 2.63 -27.66
N GLY A 179 -1.48 2.81 -28.84
CA GLY A 179 -2.29 3.99 -29.17
C GLY A 179 -3.45 4.22 -28.20
N GLN A 180 -3.80 5.48 -27.97
CA GLN A 180 -4.81 5.89 -26.98
C GLN A 180 -6.15 5.14 -27.13
N GLN A 181 -6.62 4.92 -28.35
CA GLN A 181 -7.89 4.22 -28.60
C GLN A 181 -7.88 2.76 -28.09
N ALA A 182 -6.75 2.06 -28.22
CA ALA A 182 -6.60 0.71 -27.69
C ALA A 182 -6.57 0.72 -26.16
N LEU A 183 -5.96 1.72 -25.52
CA LEU A 183 -6.00 1.88 -24.06
C LEU A 183 -7.41 2.18 -23.54
N PHE A 184 -8.22 2.94 -24.27
CA PHE A 184 -9.64 3.14 -23.94
C PHE A 184 -10.42 1.82 -24.07
N GLU A 185 -10.18 1.05 -25.13
CA GLU A 185 -10.81 -0.27 -25.29
C GLU A 185 -10.41 -1.23 -24.17
N ALA A 186 -9.12 -1.29 -23.80
CA ALA A 186 -8.59 -2.12 -22.73
C ALA A 186 -9.26 -1.85 -21.37
N ASN A 187 -9.63 -0.59 -21.10
CA ASN A 187 -10.25 -0.21 -19.83
C ASN A 187 -11.80 -0.35 -19.82
N LYS A 188 -12.41 -0.91 -20.87
CA LYS A 188 -13.85 -1.17 -20.88
C LYS A 188 -14.22 -2.26 -19.88
N LYS A 189 -15.33 -2.04 -19.19
CA LYS A 189 -15.96 -3.01 -18.27
C LYS A 189 -17.23 -3.63 -18.87
N GLU A 190 -17.91 -2.89 -19.74
CA GLU A 190 -19.12 -3.30 -20.45
C GLU A 190 -18.88 -3.04 -21.94
N VAL A 191 -19.34 -3.94 -22.80
CA VAL A 191 -19.08 -3.86 -24.26
C VAL A 191 -19.71 -2.60 -24.87
N GLU A 192 -20.93 -2.27 -24.45
CA GLU A 192 -21.75 -1.20 -25.02
C GLU A 192 -21.47 0.18 -24.40
N LYS A 193 -20.68 0.23 -23.32
CA LYS A 193 -20.44 1.46 -22.57
C LYS A 193 -19.02 1.97 -22.82
N GLU A 194 -18.93 3.18 -23.35
CA GLU A 194 -17.65 3.87 -23.48
C GLU A 194 -17.07 4.22 -22.10
N THR A 195 -15.74 4.11 -21.98
CA THR A 195 -15.01 4.58 -20.81
C THR A 195 -14.52 6.00 -21.06
N ASN A 196 -14.54 6.82 -20.00
CA ASN A 196 -14.01 8.20 -20.07
C ASN A 196 -12.51 8.26 -19.76
N MET A 197 -11.87 7.12 -19.47
CA MET A 197 -10.48 7.04 -19.06
C MET A 197 -9.75 5.92 -19.82
N PRO A 198 -8.53 6.15 -20.32
CA PRO A 198 -7.68 5.09 -20.85
C PRO A 198 -7.21 4.15 -19.73
N PHE A 199 -6.76 2.95 -20.11
CA PHE A 199 -6.05 2.05 -19.20
C PHE A 199 -4.75 2.71 -18.73
N ASP A 200 -4.57 2.77 -17.41
CA ASP A 200 -3.35 3.23 -16.77
C ASP A 200 -2.56 2.00 -16.29
N SER A 201 -1.45 1.74 -16.98
CA SER A 201 -0.49 0.67 -16.71
C SER A 201 0.46 1.00 -15.55
N TRP A 202 0.57 2.29 -15.20
CA TRP A 202 1.44 2.72 -14.13
C TRP A 202 0.91 2.22 -12.78
N MET A 203 1.78 1.53 -12.05
CA MET A 203 1.56 1.09 -10.68
C MET A 203 2.85 1.36 -9.90
N ASP A 204 2.75 1.72 -8.62
CA ASP A 204 3.95 1.80 -7.78
C ASP A 204 4.59 0.40 -7.66
N ILE A 205 5.92 0.38 -7.52
CA ILE A 205 6.75 -0.85 -7.50
C ILE A 205 6.20 -1.86 -6.48
N THR A 206 5.89 -1.40 -5.27
CA THR A 206 5.33 -2.26 -4.21
C THR A 206 3.96 -2.85 -4.57
N THR A 207 3.13 -2.13 -5.33
CA THR A 207 1.81 -2.61 -5.75
C THR A 207 1.93 -3.64 -6.86
N ILE A 208 2.81 -3.44 -7.84
CA ILE A 208 3.01 -4.45 -8.90
C ILE A 208 3.61 -5.73 -8.34
N GLU A 209 4.64 -5.65 -7.48
CA GLU A 209 5.23 -6.83 -6.83
C GLU A 209 4.15 -7.63 -6.08
N TRP A 210 3.32 -6.93 -5.30
CA TRP A 210 2.22 -7.56 -4.58
C TRP A 210 1.13 -8.14 -5.51
N TYR A 211 0.85 -7.49 -6.65
CA TYR A 211 -0.11 -8.00 -7.63
C TYR A 211 0.42 -9.24 -8.37
N VAL A 212 1.70 -9.24 -8.71
CA VAL A 212 2.38 -10.37 -9.34
C VAL A 212 2.32 -11.57 -8.41
N GLU A 213 2.56 -11.36 -7.11
CA GLU A 213 2.48 -12.43 -6.11
C GLU A 213 1.09 -13.07 -6.06
N VAL A 214 0.00 -12.28 -6.09
CA VAL A 214 -1.37 -12.82 -6.12
C VAL A 214 -1.59 -13.73 -7.33
N TRP A 215 -1.08 -13.36 -8.50
CA TRP A 215 -1.20 -14.20 -9.71
C TRP A 215 -0.28 -15.42 -9.68
N LYS A 216 0.94 -15.30 -9.16
CA LYS A 216 1.84 -16.44 -8.92
C LYS A 216 1.15 -17.47 -8.04
N GLN A 217 0.54 -17.04 -6.92
CA GLN A 217 -0.23 -17.93 -6.04
C GLN A 217 -1.37 -18.65 -6.79
N LEU A 218 -2.07 -17.97 -7.70
CA LEU A 218 -3.13 -18.60 -8.50
C LEU A 218 -2.57 -19.60 -9.52
N LEU A 219 -1.47 -19.29 -10.21
CA LEU A 219 -0.83 -20.20 -11.16
C LEU A 219 -0.28 -21.44 -10.44
N VAL A 220 0.44 -21.24 -9.34
CA VAL A 220 0.99 -22.31 -8.49
C VAL A 220 -0.14 -23.19 -7.96
N PHE A 221 -1.24 -22.59 -7.49
CA PHE A 221 -2.43 -23.33 -7.06
C PHE A 221 -2.93 -24.28 -8.15
N VAL A 222 -3.13 -23.79 -9.38
CA VAL A 222 -3.66 -24.62 -10.48
C VAL A 222 -2.69 -25.74 -10.85
N PHE A 223 -1.39 -25.47 -10.88
CA PHE A 223 -0.40 -26.50 -11.24
C PHE A 223 -0.25 -27.56 -10.14
N ARG A 224 -0.11 -27.15 -8.87
CA ARG A 224 0.02 -28.09 -7.75
C ARG A 224 -1.25 -28.93 -7.55
N ALA A 225 -2.43 -28.31 -7.65
CA ALA A 225 -3.71 -29.03 -7.52
C ALA A 225 -3.95 -30.05 -8.64
N GLU A 226 -3.37 -29.86 -9.83
CA GLU A 226 -3.40 -30.87 -10.90
C GLU A 226 -2.37 -31.99 -10.72
N ASP A 227 -1.35 -31.80 -9.88
CA ASP A 227 -0.36 -32.84 -9.57
C ASP A 227 -0.75 -33.71 -8.37
N ASP A 228 -1.75 -33.28 -7.60
CA ASP A 228 -2.29 -34.00 -6.45
C ASP A 228 -3.50 -34.88 -6.80
N GLU A 229 -3.90 -35.77 -5.89
CA GLU A 229 -5.05 -36.65 -6.10
C GLU A 229 -6.36 -35.86 -6.13
N PRO A 230 -7.33 -36.26 -6.98
CA PRO A 230 -8.62 -35.55 -7.11
C PRO A 230 -9.42 -35.40 -5.82
N GLU A 231 -9.14 -36.22 -4.80
CA GLU A 231 -9.83 -36.23 -3.51
C GLU A 231 -9.38 -35.09 -2.59
N PHE A 232 -8.14 -34.61 -2.73
CA PHE A 232 -7.56 -33.57 -1.87
C PHE A 232 -7.62 -32.18 -2.49
N ARG A 233 -7.88 -32.09 -3.80
CA ARG A 233 -7.99 -30.80 -4.50
C ARG A 233 -9.41 -30.22 -4.47
N PRO A 234 -9.55 -28.88 -4.48
CA PRO A 234 -10.86 -28.24 -4.62
C PRO A 234 -11.60 -28.66 -5.90
N PRO A 235 -12.95 -28.76 -5.90
CA PRO A 235 -13.72 -29.38 -6.98
C PRO A 235 -13.97 -28.47 -8.20
N TYR A 236 -12.89 -28.02 -8.86
CA TYR A 236 -12.96 -27.29 -10.14
C TYR A 236 -12.81 -28.23 -11.35
N VAL A 237 -13.09 -27.72 -12.56
CA VAL A 237 -13.01 -28.48 -13.81
C VAL A 237 -12.22 -27.70 -14.85
N LEU A 238 -11.12 -28.29 -15.35
CA LEU A 238 -10.37 -27.69 -16.45
C LEU A 238 -11.00 -28.03 -17.80
N THR A 239 -10.89 -27.11 -18.75
CA THR A 239 -11.26 -27.34 -20.14
C THR A 239 -10.11 -28.02 -20.90
N ASP A 240 -10.40 -28.67 -22.03
CA ASP A 240 -9.37 -29.28 -22.89
C ASP A 240 -8.30 -28.28 -23.32
N ALA A 241 -8.71 -27.03 -23.59
CA ALA A 241 -7.79 -25.94 -23.93
C ALA A 241 -6.86 -25.57 -22.75
N GLN A 242 -7.37 -25.62 -21.51
CA GLN A 242 -6.59 -25.37 -20.31
C GLN A 242 -5.59 -26.51 -20.07
N HIS A 243 -6.02 -27.77 -20.13
CA HIS A 243 -5.13 -28.93 -20.03
C HIS A 243 -4.02 -28.89 -21.08
N SER A 244 -4.36 -28.63 -22.34
CA SER A 244 -3.39 -28.53 -23.44
C SER A 244 -2.38 -27.40 -23.22
N ALA A 245 -2.83 -26.22 -22.78
CA ALA A 245 -1.93 -25.09 -22.50
C ALA A 245 -0.99 -25.40 -21.33
N MET A 246 -1.51 -25.97 -20.24
CA MET A 246 -0.70 -26.36 -19.08
C MET A 246 0.34 -27.42 -19.43
N GLN A 247 -0.04 -28.44 -20.20
CA GLN A 247 0.91 -29.46 -20.67
C GLN A 247 2.02 -28.85 -21.52
N THR A 248 1.68 -27.91 -22.41
CA THR A 248 2.68 -27.22 -23.24
C THR A 248 3.69 -26.45 -22.39
N VAL A 249 3.25 -25.80 -21.29
CA VAL A 249 4.14 -25.15 -20.32
C VAL A 249 5.07 -26.18 -19.67
N ARG A 250 4.53 -27.31 -19.19
CA ARG A 250 5.34 -28.39 -18.58
C ARG A 250 6.40 -28.91 -19.55
N ASP A 251 6.02 -29.17 -20.80
CA ASP A 251 6.93 -29.68 -21.83
C ASP A 251 8.06 -28.67 -22.13
N LYS A 252 7.73 -27.37 -22.24
CA LYS A 252 8.72 -26.31 -22.49
C LYS A 252 9.68 -26.10 -21.32
N ILE A 253 9.19 -26.14 -20.10
CA ILE A 253 10.02 -26.04 -18.90
C ILE A 253 10.94 -27.27 -18.78
N GLY A 254 10.42 -28.47 -19.02
CA GLY A 254 11.21 -29.70 -19.02
C GLY A 254 12.33 -29.67 -20.08
N ALA A 255 12.03 -29.19 -21.29
CA ALA A 255 13.04 -29.03 -22.34
C ALA A 255 14.11 -27.99 -21.98
N PHE A 256 13.72 -26.88 -21.36
CA PHE A 256 14.65 -25.86 -20.87
C PHE A 256 15.57 -26.39 -19.77
N GLN A 257 15.04 -27.16 -18.81
CA GLN A 257 15.84 -27.80 -17.76
C GLN A 257 16.82 -28.83 -18.34
N GLY A 258 16.38 -29.64 -19.31
CA GLY A 258 17.25 -30.57 -20.02
C GLY A 258 18.41 -29.85 -20.72
N TRP A 259 18.11 -28.78 -21.44
CA TRP A 259 19.12 -27.92 -22.08
C TRP A 259 20.12 -27.32 -21.08
N LYS A 260 19.63 -26.83 -19.92
CA LYS A 260 20.50 -26.25 -18.88
C LYS A 260 21.48 -27.28 -18.29
N GLN A 261 20.99 -28.50 -18.04
CA GLN A 261 21.85 -29.61 -17.57
C GLN A 261 22.89 -30.04 -18.61
N GLU A 262 22.57 -29.98 -19.91
CA GLU A 262 23.52 -30.28 -20.98
C GLU A 262 24.63 -29.23 -21.06
N GLN A 263 24.31 -27.95 -20.82
CA GLN A 263 25.30 -26.87 -20.79
C GLN A 263 26.23 -27.00 -19.58
N GLU A 264 25.69 -27.30 -18.39
CA GLU A 264 26.48 -27.51 -17.17
C GLU A 264 27.45 -28.70 -17.32
N LYS A 265 27.00 -29.82 -17.90
CA LYS A 265 27.87 -30.96 -18.22
C LYS A 265 28.93 -30.61 -19.27
N SER A 266 28.60 -29.77 -20.24
CA SER A 266 29.55 -29.33 -21.27
C SER A 266 30.59 -28.37 -20.71
N ALA A 267 30.23 -27.55 -19.72
CA ALA A 267 31.17 -26.69 -18.99
C ALA A 267 32.11 -27.51 -18.09
N GLU A 268 31.60 -28.49 -17.34
CA GLU A 268 32.43 -29.40 -16.52
C GLU A 268 33.42 -30.22 -17.36
N SER A 269 33.12 -30.49 -18.64
CA SER A 269 34.02 -31.18 -19.56
C SER A 269 35.11 -30.30 -20.20
N ARG A 270 35.02 -28.97 -20.06
CA ARG A 270 36.00 -28.01 -20.59
C ARG A 270 37.07 -27.59 -19.59
N ASP A 271 36.79 -27.70 -18.29
CA ASP A 271 37.75 -27.39 -17.21
C ASP A 271 38.76 -28.55 -16.94
N GLY A 272 38.85 -29.53 -17.85
CA GLY A 272 39.69 -30.72 -17.72
C GLY A 272 41.00 -30.73 -18.50
N ASP A 273 41.23 -29.77 -19.41
CA ASP A 273 42.43 -29.71 -20.25
C ASP A 273 42.99 -28.28 -20.30
N GLU A 274 43.73 -27.89 -19.27
CA GLU A 274 44.75 -26.83 -19.37
C GLU A 274 46.09 -27.38 -18.87
N ASP A 275 46.90 -27.88 -19.80
CA ASP A 275 48.35 -27.87 -19.68
C ASP A 275 48.99 -27.75 -21.07
N GLU A 276 49.39 -26.52 -21.43
CA GLU A 276 50.77 -26.16 -21.77
C GLU A 276 50.84 -24.91 -22.68
N GLY A 277 51.68 -23.95 -22.29
CA GLY A 277 52.52 -23.23 -23.25
C GLY A 277 52.29 -21.72 -23.46
N PHE A 278 52.80 -20.91 -22.53
CA PHE A 278 53.75 -19.80 -22.75
C PHE A 278 53.58 -18.91 -24.03
N ASN A 279 53.34 -17.60 -23.87
CA ASN A 279 54.38 -16.56 -24.03
C ASN A 279 53.82 -15.13 -23.84
N ASP A 280 54.66 -14.31 -23.21
CA ASP A 280 54.51 -12.88 -22.95
C ASP A 280 54.39 -12.02 -24.22
N GLY A 281 53.65 -10.91 -24.09
CA GLY A 281 53.59 -9.82 -25.05
C GLY A 281 52.70 -8.70 -24.53
N GLU A 282 53.30 -7.77 -23.80
CA GLU A 282 52.77 -6.42 -23.54
C GLU A 282 52.32 -5.79 -24.87
N ASP A 283 51.18 -5.09 -24.88
CA ASP A 283 51.14 -3.69 -25.31
C ASP A 283 49.79 -3.03 -25.01
N ASP A 284 49.97 -1.78 -24.61
CA ASP A 284 49.08 -0.70 -24.21
C ASP A 284 48.11 -0.29 -25.33
N GLU A 285 46.89 0.12 -24.96
CA GLU A 285 46.27 1.39 -25.42
C GLU A 285 44.82 1.47 -24.90
N GLY A 286 44.64 2.33 -23.90
CA GLY A 286 43.33 2.81 -23.48
C GLY A 286 42.72 3.73 -24.53
N VAL A 287 41.47 3.47 -24.91
CA VAL A 287 40.66 4.41 -25.70
C VAL A 287 39.39 4.73 -24.96
N GLU A 288 39.25 6.02 -24.71
CA GLU A 288 38.12 6.74 -24.14
C GLU A 288 36.85 6.54 -24.99
N VAL A 289 35.70 6.33 -24.35
CA VAL A 289 34.40 6.40 -25.02
C VAL A 289 33.76 7.74 -24.68
N GLU A 290 33.89 8.69 -25.60
CA GLU A 290 33.14 9.94 -25.61
C GLU A 290 31.65 9.69 -25.88
N GLU A 291 30.81 10.43 -25.16
CA GLU A 291 29.39 10.61 -25.46
C GLU A 291 29.22 11.41 -26.77
N GLY A 292 28.39 10.90 -27.68
CA GLY A 292 27.96 11.61 -28.88
C GLY A 292 26.51 11.27 -29.23
N VAL A 293 25.65 12.28 -29.13
CA VAL A 293 24.19 12.23 -29.42
C VAL A 293 23.93 12.63 -30.89
N GLU A 294 22.78 12.15 -31.39
CA GLU A 294 21.94 12.65 -32.51
C GLU A 294 22.09 12.02 -33.92
N GLY A 295 20.99 11.45 -34.42
CA GLY A 295 20.73 11.38 -35.86
C GLY A 295 19.85 10.26 -36.40
N ALA A 296 18.54 10.51 -36.44
CA ALA A 296 17.57 10.09 -37.47
C ALA A 296 17.29 8.59 -37.73
N GLY A 297 15.99 8.28 -37.78
CA GLY A 297 15.46 6.93 -37.89
C GLY A 297 15.72 6.22 -39.22
N GLU A 298 16.00 4.94 -39.09
CA GLU A 298 15.79 3.93 -40.12
C GLU A 298 15.46 2.60 -39.42
N GLU A 299 14.59 1.82 -40.06
CA GLU A 299 13.96 0.61 -39.54
C GLU A 299 15.00 -0.45 -39.11
N VAL A 300 15.01 -0.82 -37.82
CA VAL A 300 15.77 -1.98 -37.34
C VAL A 300 14.93 -2.76 -36.32
N ASP A 301 14.02 -3.61 -36.81
CA ASP A 301 13.35 -4.63 -35.98
C ASP A 301 13.80 -6.05 -36.34
N GLY A 302 14.81 -6.18 -37.23
CA GLY A 302 15.35 -7.48 -37.65
C GLY A 302 16.69 -7.87 -37.02
N GLY A 303 17.42 -6.92 -36.40
CA GLY A 303 18.80 -7.14 -35.94
C GLY A 303 18.97 -7.47 -34.44
N PHE A 304 17.94 -7.24 -33.62
CA PHE A 304 18.06 -7.34 -32.15
C PHE A 304 17.78 -8.75 -31.58
N GLU A 305 17.23 -9.67 -32.38
CA GLU A 305 16.91 -11.04 -31.92
C GLU A 305 18.12 -11.98 -31.92
N ASP A 306 19.12 -11.71 -32.76
CA ASP A 306 20.31 -12.57 -32.94
C ASP A 306 21.39 -12.36 -31.86
N GLU A 307 21.38 -11.24 -31.13
CA GLU A 307 22.33 -10.95 -30.03
C GLU A 307 21.85 -11.41 -28.64
N MET A 308 20.62 -11.92 -28.52
CA MET A 308 20.10 -12.37 -27.23
C MET A 308 20.63 -13.75 -26.83
N SER A 309 21.01 -13.90 -25.56
CA SER A 309 21.36 -15.21 -24.97
C SER A 309 20.26 -16.25 -25.23
N GLU A 310 20.66 -17.49 -25.52
CA GLU A 310 19.75 -18.63 -25.72
C GLU A 310 18.82 -18.85 -24.51
N GLU A 311 19.29 -18.55 -23.29
CA GLU A 311 18.45 -18.61 -22.09
C GLU A 311 17.29 -17.63 -22.14
N VAL A 312 17.52 -16.41 -22.65
CA VAL A 312 16.47 -15.39 -22.84
C VAL A 312 15.47 -15.84 -23.89
N LYS A 313 15.93 -16.50 -24.97
CA LYS A 313 15.04 -17.06 -26.00
C LYS A 313 14.14 -18.16 -25.42
N TRP A 314 14.69 -19.06 -24.59
CA TRP A 314 13.92 -20.07 -23.87
C TRP A 314 12.87 -19.45 -22.94
N MET A 315 13.28 -18.51 -22.10
CA MET A 315 12.36 -17.82 -21.18
C MET A 315 11.25 -17.09 -21.93
N ARG A 316 11.55 -16.46 -23.08
CA ARG A 316 10.52 -15.86 -23.95
C ARG A 316 9.51 -16.87 -24.48
N GLN A 317 9.93 -18.09 -24.81
CA GLN A 317 8.99 -19.15 -25.21
C GLN A 317 8.10 -19.58 -24.04
N ILE A 318 8.68 -19.80 -22.86
CA ILE A 318 7.93 -20.20 -21.66
C ILE A 318 6.91 -19.12 -21.30
N GLN A 319 7.31 -17.83 -21.33
CA GLN A 319 6.41 -16.70 -21.13
C GLN A 319 5.19 -16.71 -22.06
N ARG A 320 5.35 -17.11 -23.34
CA ARG A 320 4.22 -17.19 -24.29
C ARG A 320 3.20 -18.24 -23.85
N GLU A 321 3.68 -19.41 -23.43
CA GLU A 321 2.80 -20.49 -23.01
C GLU A 321 2.17 -20.19 -21.64
N VAL A 322 2.89 -19.53 -20.73
CA VAL A 322 2.34 -19.03 -19.46
C VAL A 322 1.23 -18.00 -19.71
N LEU A 323 1.44 -17.05 -20.62
CA LEU A 323 0.40 -16.10 -21.03
C LEU A 323 -0.82 -16.83 -21.59
N ARG A 324 -0.60 -17.86 -22.42
CA ARG A 324 -1.68 -18.69 -22.98
C ARG A 324 -2.49 -19.38 -21.88
N VAL A 325 -1.84 -19.94 -20.87
CA VAL A 325 -2.52 -20.51 -19.68
C VAL A 325 -3.35 -19.44 -18.96
N CYS A 326 -2.79 -18.25 -18.73
CA CYS A 326 -3.53 -17.17 -18.06
C CYS A 326 -4.81 -16.78 -18.84
N ILE A 327 -4.72 -16.71 -20.17
CA ILE A 327 -5.86 -16.38 -21.05
C ILE A 327 -6.90 -17.49 -21.03
N THR A 328 -6.51 -18.75 -21.18
CA THR A 328 -7.48 -19.87 -21.19
C THR A 328 -8.16 -20.05 -19.84
N LEU A 329 -7.49 -19.72 -18.73
CA LEU A 329 -8.09 -19.69 -17.40
C LEU A 329 -9.13 -18.57 -17.25
N LEU A 330 -8.89 -17.40 -17.86
CA LEU A 330 -9.83 -16.27 -17.85
C LEU A 330 -11.00 -16.44 -18.83
N ASP A 331 -10.79 -17.16 -19.93
CA ASP A 331 -11.77 -17.51 -20.95
C ASP A 331 -12.52 -18.82 -20.61
N HIS A 332 -12.96 -18.96 -19.37
CA HIS A 332 -13.74 -20.10 -18.90
C HIS A 332 -15.23 -19.73 -18.88
N PRO A 333 -16.13 -20.50 -19.52
CA PRO A 333 -17.56 -20.25 -19.44
C PRO A 333 -18.10 -20.68 -18.08
N LEU A 334 -18.63 -19.73 -17.30
CA LEU A 334 -19.30 -20.02 -16.04
C LEU A 334 -20.74 -20.46 -16.35
N GLN A 335 -21.04 -21.72 -16.03
CA GLN A 335 -22.38 -22.31 -16.18
C GLN A 335 -23.10 -22.33 -14.82
N ASP A 336 -23.60 -23.49 -14.41
CA ASP A 336 -24.41 -23.65 -13.19
C ASP A 336 -23.61 -23.51 -11.89
N ASN A 337 -22.28 -23.66 -11.94
CA ASN A 337 -21.40 -23.50 -10.78
C ASN A 337 -20.16 -22.66 -11.13
N GLU A 338 -20.06 -21.49 -10.51
CA GLU A 338 -18.97 -20.53 -10.69
C GLU A 338 -17.60 -21.12 -10.28
N PHE A 339 -17.58 -22.03 -9.31
CA PHE A 339 -16.35 -22.65 -8.80
C PHE A 339 -15.78 -23.75 -9.70
N GLN A 340 -16.44 -24.08 -10.81
CA GLN A 340 -15.83 -24.90 -11.86
C GLN A 340 -14.61 -24.22 -12.48
N SER A 341 -14.53 -22.89 -12.42
CA SER A 341 -13.33 -22.17 -12.83
C SER A 341 -12.20 -22.33 -11.80
N ALA A 342 -11.05 -22.81 -12.27
CA ALA A 342 -9.86 -22.96 -11.44
C ALA A 342 -9.37 -21.63 -10.82
N ILE A 343 -9.51 -20.49 -11.53
CA ILE A 343 -9.19 -19.16 -10.97
C ILE A 343 -10.13 -18.80 -9.82
N ILE A 344 -11.43 -19.04 -9.96
CA ILE A 344 -12.41 -18.75 -8.90
C ILE A 344 -12.18 -19.67 -7.70
N SER A 345 -11.88 -20.94 -7.95
CA SER A 345 -11.50 -21.92 -6.92
C SER A 345 -10.22 -21.50 -6.18
N GLY A 346 -9.16 -21.09 -6.88
CA GLY A 346 -7.94 -20.57 -6.27
C GLY A 346 -8.17 -19.27 -5.47
N LEU A 347 -9.05 -18.38 -5.96
CA LEU A 347 -9.48 -17.21 -5.21
C LEU A 347 -10.26 -17.59 -3.94
N ALA A 348 -10.98 -18.72 -3.94
CA ALA A 348 -11.63 -19.28 -2.76
C ALA A 348 -10.62 -19.67 -1.68
N VAL A 349 -9.55 -20.34 -2.08
CA VAL A 349 -8.44 -20.72 -1.19
C VAL A 349 -7.75 -19.48 -0.62
N LEU A 350 -7.44 -18.49 -1.47
CA LEU A 350 -6.80 -17.26 -1.03
C LEU A 350 -7.64 -16.46 -0.01
N MET A 351 -8.97 -16.66 0.04
CA MET A 351 -9.83 -15.99 1.04
C MET A 351 -9.61 -16.51 2.45
N MET A 352 -8.88 -17.60 2.63
CA MET A 352 -8.51 -18.13 3.94
C MET A 352 -7.35 -17.32 4.54
N LYS A 353 -7.53 -16.82 5.75
CA LYS A 353 -6.53 -16.02 6.49
C LYS A 353 -5.67 -16.93 7.37
N GLY A 354 -4.93 -17.84 6.75
CA GLY A 354 -4.12 -18.83 7.46
C GLY A 354 -4.90 -19.53 8.57
N ASP A 355 -4.44 -19.46 9.81
CA ASP A 355 -5.05 -20.12 10.97
C ASP A 355 -6.14 -19.23 11.63
N LYS A 356 -6.32 -18.00 11.14
CA LYS A 356 -7.19 -16.95 11.73
C LYS A 356 -8.58 -16.87 11.08
N GLY A 357 -9.05 -17.95 10.47
CA GLY A 357 -10.36 -17.99 9.81
C GLY A 357 -10.36 -17.36 8.42
N TRP A 358 -11.42 -16.63 8.06
CA TRP A 358 -11.58 -16.08 6.71
C TRP A 358 -11.20 -14.59 6.65
N HIS A 359 -10.77 -14.12 5.48
CA HIS A 359 -10.61 -12.69 5.25
C HIS A 359 -11.97 -11.97 5.34
N ASP A 360 -12.01 -10.89 6.12
CA ASP A 360 -13.18 -10.00 6.16
C ASP A 360 -13.38 -9.30 4.80
N ALA A 361 -14.57 -8.75 4.56
CA ALA A 361 -14.96 -8.01 3.36
C ALA A 361 -14.13 -6.73 3.11
N GLU A 362 -13.28 -6.26 4.02
CA GLU A 362 -12.38 -5.13 3.75
C GLU A 362 -11.05 -5.55 3.11
N ASP A 363 -10.41 -6.60 3.65
CA ASP A 363 -8.97 -6.90 3.46
C ASP A 363 -8.55 -7.47 2.08
N PHE A 364 -9.45 -8.20 1.42
CA PHE A 364 -9.24 -8.99 0.21
C PHE A 364 -9.77 -8.33 -1.08
N THR A 365 -10.34 -7.11 -1.02
CA THR A 365 -10.71 -6.33 -2.24
C THR A 365 -9.50 -6.09 -3.16
N THR A 366 -8.33 -6.01 -2.54
CA THR A 366 -7.04 -5.79 -3.19
C THR A 366 -6.66 -6.99 -4.06
N LYS A 367 -6.95 -8.24 -3.67
CA LYS A 367 -6.60 -9.44 -4.46
C LYS A 367 -7.41 -9.51 -5.75
N TYR A 368 -8.71 -9.22 -5.70
CA TYR A 368 -9.50 -9.06 -6.93
C TYR A 368 -9.00 -7.92 -7.82
N SER A 369 -8.48 -6.85 -7.22
CA SER A 369 -7.92 -5.73 -7.96
C SER A 369 -6.59 -6.11 -8.64
N ALA A 370 -5.75 -6.91 -7.98
CA ALA A 370 -4.56 -7.51 -8.57
C ALA A 370 -4.91 -8.36 -9.78
N VAL A 371 -5.90 -9.27 -9.63
CA VAL A 371 -6.34 -10.14 -10.72
C VAL A 371 -6.78 -9.32 -11.93
N ILE A 372 -7.68 -8.35 -11.71
CA ILE A 372 -8.21 -7.50 -12.77
C ILE A 372 -7.11 -6.65 -13.44
N LYS A 373 -6.21 -6.04 -12.66
CA LYS A 373 -5.19 -5.13 -13.19
C LYS A 373 -4.14 -5.87 -14.01
N LEU A 374 -3.64 -7.01 -13.53
CA LEU A 374 -2.66 -7.79 -14.30
C LEU A 374 -3.32 -8.55 -15.45
N ALA A 375 -4.58 -8.96 -15.34
CA ALA A 375 -5.31 -9.49 -16.50
C ALA A 375 -5.34 -8.46 -17.65
N TRP A 376 -5.71 -7.21 -17.35
CA TRP A 376 -5.66 -6.13 -18.36
C TRP A 376 -4.26 -5.86 -18.88
N LEU A 377 -3.24 -5.93 -18.03
CA LEU A 377 -1.85 -5.75 -18.45
C LEU A 377 -1.40 -6.87 -19.40
N MET A 378 -1.70 -8.13 -19.08
CA MET A 378 -1.44 -9.28 -19.95
C MET A 378 -2.13 -9.14 -21.31
N MET A 379 -3.32 -8.53 -21.37
CA MET A 379 -3.99 -8.26 -22.66
C MET A 379 -3.20 -7.37 -23.60
N THR A 380 -2.39 -6.45 -23.06
CA THR A 380 -1.51 -5.61 -23.89
C THR A 380 -0.30 -6.38 -24.43
N GLU A 381 0.09 -7.49 -23.79
CA GLU A 381 1.24 -8.31 -24.19
C GLU A 381 0.89 -9.41 -25.20
N ILE A 382 -0.38 -9.82 -25.31
CA ILE A 382 -0.90 -10.74 -26.37
C ILE A 382 -0.45 -10.32 -27.77
N GLU A 383 -0.18 -9.03 -27.92
CA GLU A 383 0.09 -8.38 -29.18
C GLU A 383 1.56 -8.12 -29.50
N ALA A 384 2.43 -7.87 -28.51
CA ALA A 384 3.87 -7.67 -28.80
C ALA A 384 4.50 -8.88 -29.53
N ARG A 385 3.83 -10.03 -29.48
CA ARG A 385 4.32 -11.31 -30.00
C ARG A 385 3.57 -11.79 -31.25
N ASN A 386 2.45 -11.14 -31.61
CA ASN A 386 1.66 -11.42 -32.81
C ASN A 386 1.81 -10.23 -33.77
N LYS A 387 2.47 -10.41 -34.91
CA LYS A 387 2.69 -9.40 -35.98
C LYS A 387 1.37 -8.94 -36.64
N ALA A 388 0.44 -8.39 -35.86
CA ALA A 388 -0.90 -8.05 -36.30
C ALA A 388 -0.99 -6.62 -36.85
N THR A 389 -1.93 -6.42 -37.76
CA THR A 389 -2.11 -5.17 -38.53
C THR A 389 -2.68 -4.00 -37.70
N SER A 390 -3.17 -4.21 -36.46
CA SER A 390 -3.71 -3.12 -35.60
C SER A 390 -3.95 -3.48 -34.12
N TYR A 391 -3.28 -2.74 -33.23
CA TYR A 391 -3.45 -2.74 -31.76
C TYR A 391 -4.90 -2.69 -31.26
N TYR A 392 -5.70 -1.89 -31.93
CA TYR A 392 -7.07 -1.69 -31.49
C TYR A 392 -7.94 -2.94 -31.69
N ARG A 393 -7.74 -3.72 -32.77
CA ARG A 393 -8.64 -4.82 -33.12
C ARG A 393 -8.46 -6.03 -32.20
N LEU A 394 -7.21 -6.39 -31.87
CA LEU A 394 -6.93 -7.51 -30.99
C LEU A 394 -7.39 -7.24 -29.56
N VAL A 395 -7.02 -6.08 -29.02
CA VAL A 395 -7.50 -5.64 -27.69
C VAL A 395 -9.03 -5.66 -27.67
N LYS A 396 -9.70 -5.12 -28.69
CA LYS A 396 -11.17 -5.15 -28.78
C LYS A 396 -11.75 -6.56 -28.78
N GLN A 397 -11.18 -7.48 -29.56
CA GLN A 397 -11.65 -8.86 -29.63
C GLN A 397 -11.53 -9.53 -28.27
N SER A 398 -10.34 -9.51 -27.67
CA SER A 398 -10.09 -10.24 -26.44
C SER A 398 -10.78 -9.60 -25.22
N VAL A 399 -10.84 -8.27 -25.16
CA VAL A 399 -11.61 -7.55 -24.14
C VAL A 399 -13.10 -7.86 -24.28
N GLY A 400 -13.59 -7.86 -25.51
CA GLY A 400 -14.95 -8.26 -25.84
C GLY A 400 -15.23 -9.69 -25.39
N GLN A 401 -14.30 -10.64 -25.63
CA GLN A 401 -14.46 -12.07 -25.37
C GLN A 401 -14.62 -12.38 -23.88
N PHE A 402 -13.65 -11.99 -23.03
CA PHE A 402 -13.63 -12.46 -21.64
C PHE A 402 -13.36 -11.39 -20.57
N MET A 403 -12.98 -10.15 -20.93
CA MET A 403 -12.69 -9.11 -19.93
C MET A 403 -13.88 -8.22 -19.56
N THR A 404 -14.93 -8.23 -20.37
CA THR A 404 -16.13 -7.43 -20.16
C THR A 404 -17.25 -8.28 -19.55
N MET A 405 -18.19 -7.61 -18.89
CA MET A 405 -19.43 -8.24 -18.43
C MET A 405 -20.15 -8.87 -19.64
N ALA A 406 -20.55 -10.13 -19.55
CA ALA A 406 -21.24 -10.85 -20.61
C ALA A 406 -22.58 -10.17 -20.94
N HIS A 407 -22.74 -9.83 -22.22
CA HIS A 407 -23.96 -9.29 -22.82
C HIS A 407 -24.19 -10.03 -24.14
N GLY A 408 -25.45 -10.11 -24.59
CA GLY A 408 -25.79 -10.67 -25.90
C GLY A 408 -25.79 -12.21 -25.96
N GLY A 409 -26.14 -12.90 -24.87
CA GLY A 409 -26.34 -14.36 -24.86
C GLY A 409 -25.06 -15.20 -24.72
N ARG A 410 -23.94 -14.59 -24.32
CA ARG A 410 -22.71 -15.29 -23.95
C ARG A 410 -22.72 -15.69 -22.48
N ASP A 411 -22.06 -16.80 -22.20
CA ASP A 411 -21.88 -17.26 -20.82
C ASP A 411 -21.02 -16.25 -20.02
N PRO A 412 -21.32 -16.02 -18.74
CA PRO A 412 -20.46 -15.24 -17.85
C PRO A 412 -19.05 -15.81 -17.78
N THR A 413 -18.04 -14.97 -17.60
CA THR A 413 -16.63 -15.39 -17.43
C THR A 413 -16.13 -15.14 -16.01
N PRO A 414 -15.00 -15.74 -15.60
CA PRO A 414 -14.33 -15.43 -14.33
C PRO A 414 -14.18 -13.94 -14.05
N MET A 415 -13.85 -13.14 -15.07
CA MET A 415 -13.72 -11.69 -14.91
C MET A 415 -15.03 -11.03 -14.49
N GLN A 416 -16.15 -11.41 -15.08
CA GLN A 416 -17.47 -10.91 -14.68
C GLN A 416 -17.75 -11.21 -13.21
N TRP A 417 -17.52 -12.45 -12.77
CA TRP A 417 -17.69 -12.84 -11.37
C TRP A 417 -16.80 -12.00 -10.46
N ILE A 418 -15.50 -11.88 -10.78
CA ILE A 418 -14.54 -11.09 -10.01
C ILE A 418 -14.98 -9.62 -9.92
N TYR A 419 -15.49 -9.03 -11.01
CA TYR A 419 -16.02 -7.66 -11.00
C TYR A 419 -17.22 -7.51 -10.09
N GLN A 420 -18.24 -8.37 -10.22
CA GLN A 420 -19.47 -8.30 -9.43
C GLN A 420 -19.18 -8.51 -7.94
N THR A 421 -18.36 -9.51 -7.63
CA THR A 421 -17.93 -9.86 -6.28
C THR A 421 -17.15 -8.71 -5.65
N ARG A 422 -16.22 -8.09 -6.39
CA ARG A 422 -15.48 -6.90 -5.94
C ARG A 422 -16.40 -5.69 -5.74
N LEU A 423 -17.36 -5.44 -6.61
CA LEU A 423 -18.31 -4.31 -6.50
C LEU A 423 -19.23 -4.45 -5.30
N TYR A 424 -19.78 -5.65 -5.08
CA TYR A 424 -20.59 -5.95 -3.89
C TYR A 424 -19.79 -5.69 -2.62
N ARG A 425 -18.53 -6.11 -2.62
CA ARG A 425 -17.63 -5.92 -1.49
C ARG A 425 -17.29 -4.46 -1.23
N PHE A 426 -17.08 -3.65 -2.28
CA PHE A 426 -16.96 -2.19 -2.12
C PHE A 426 -18.21 -1.62 -1.46
N LYS A 427 -19.41 -2.06 -1.86
CA LYS A 427 -20.65 -1.64 -1.20
C LYS A 427 -20.61 -1.96 0.29
N ILE A 428 -20.28 -3.19 0.68
CA ILE A 428 -20.14 -3.58 2.11
C ILE A 428 -19.15 -2.66 2.82
N ARG A 429 -17.94 -2.47 2.27
CA ARG A 429 -16.91 -1.61 2.87
C ARG A 429 -17.37 -0.17 3.11
N TYR A 430 -18.18 0.39 2.21
CA TYR A 430 -18.69 1.76 2.37
C TYR A 430 -19.94 1.86 3.26
N THR A 431 -20.68 0.76 3.44
CA THR A 431 -21.93 0.76 4.24
C THR A 431 -21.76 0.17 5.64
N THR A 432 -20.76 -0.67 5.85
CA THR A 432 -20.49 -1.35 7.13
C THR A 432 -19.41 -0.60 7.90
N GLN A 433 -19.62 -0.41 9.20
CA GLN A 433 -18.61 0.17 10.07
C GLN A 433 -17.50 -0.84 10.34
N ALA A 434 -16.25 -0.44 10.12
CA ALA A 434 -15.09 -1.27 10.43
C ALA A 434 -15.07 -1.65 11.92
N ALA A 435 -14.57 -2.85 12.22
CA ALA A 435 -14.37 -3.30 13.59
C ALA A 435 -13.44 -2.34 14.36
N GLY A 436 -13.75 -2.09 15.64
CA GLY A 436 -12.96 -1.20 16.48
C GLY A 436 -11.55 -1.74 16.71
N LYS A 437 -10.55 -1.08 16.13
CA LYS A 437 -9.11 -1.39 16.32
C LYS A 437 -8.43 -0.51 17.37
N ILE A 438 -9.12 0.53 17.83
CA ILE A 438 -8.59 1.52 18.78
C ILE A 438 -9.45 1.49 20.02
N GLN A 439 -8.82 1.31 21.17
CA GLN A 439 -9.48 1.37 22.47
C GLN A 439 -8.86 2.50 23.31
N TRP A 440 -9.72 3.35 23.86
CA TRP A 440 -9.32 4.38 24.83
C TRP A 440 -9.45 3.84 26.24
N ILE A 441 -8.36 3.86 27.00
CA ILE A 441 -8.32 3.50 28.41
C ILE A 441 -7.83 4.71 29.18
N ARG A 442 -8.76 5.55 29.65
CA ARG A 442 -8.45 6.84 30.30
C ARG A 442 -7.58 7.73 29.39
N ASP A 443 -6.32 7.96 29.75
CA ASP A 443 -5.35 8.79 29.02
C ASP A 443 -4.40 7.96 28.13
N GLU A 444 -4.77 6.71 27.86
CA GLU A 444 -4.00 5.78 27.03
C GLU A 444 -4.79 5.32 25.81
N VAL A 445 -4.07 5.21 24.70
CA VAL A 445 -4.56 4.64 23.45
C VAL A 445 -3.97 3.25 23.30
N LEU A 446 -4.84 2.26 23.17
CA LEU A 446 -4.47 0.90 22.82
C LEU A 446 -4.78 0.65 21.34
N TYR A 447 -3.75 0.31 20.60
CA TYR A 447 -3.79 -0.10 19.20
C TYR A 447 -3.08 -1.46 19.13
N PRO A 448 -3.78 -2.53 18.71
CA PRO A 448 -3.41 -3.92 18.97
C PRO A 448 -2.44 -4.17 20.15
N SER A 449 -1.17 -4.46 19.87
CA SER A 449 -0.13 -4.75 20.87
C SER A 449 0.60 -3.51 21.41
N THR A 450 0.22 -2.31 20.97
CA THR A 450 0.87 -1.05 21.32
C THR A 450 -0.03 -0.23 22.25
N ARG A 451 0.53 0.16 23.39
CA ARG A 451 -0.12 1.03 24.37
C ARG A 451 0.68 2.33 24.47
N VAL A 452 0.01 3.46 24.27
CA VAL A 452 0.65 4.78 24.25
C VAL A 452 -0.09 5.73 25.17
N GLN A 453 0.63 6.41 26.07
CA GLN A 453 0.07 7.48 26.90
C GLN A 453 0.03 8.80 26.12
N MET A 454 -1.00 9.63 26.34
CA MET A 454 -1.08 10.96 25.71
C MET A 454 0.06 11.89 26.15
N SER A 455 0.59 11.73 27.36
CA SER A 455 1.79 12.44 27.82
C SER A 455 3.00 12.16 26.93
N GLN A 456 3.23 10.89 26.56
CA GLN A 456 4.32 10.47 25.68
C GLN A 456 4.17 11.06 24.27
N LEU A 457 2.95 11.06 23.72
CA LEU A 457 2.68 11.68 22.41
C LEU A 457 2.94 13.19 22.42
N ARG A 458 2.49 13.91 23.46
CA ARG A 458 2.77 15.34 23.61
C ARG A 458 4.27 15.61 23.73
N SER A 459 4.97 14.87 24.59
CA SER A 459 6.42 14.99 24.77
C SER A 459 7.19 14.72 23.49
N MET A 460 6.77 13.72 22.70
CA MET A 460 7.37 13.43 21.39
C MET A 460 7.23 14.61 20.43
N VAL A 461 6.03 15.18 20.28
CA VAL A 461 5.80 16.34 19.39
C VAL A 461 6.59 17.57 19.84
N HIS A 462 6.59 17.88 21.14
CA HIS A 462 7.37 19.02 21.66
C HIS A 462 8.88 18.79 21.53
N GLY A 463 9.36 17.56 21.69
CA GLY A 463 10.75 17.18 21.47
C GLY A 463 11.16 17.41 20.01
N LEU A 464 10.34 16.96 19.05
CA LEU A 464 10.57 17.20 17.62
C LEU A 464 10.59 18.69 17.26
N ILE A 465 9.68 19.49 17.83
CA ILE A 465 9.69 20.96 17.63
C ILE A 465 10.98 21.57 18.19
N SER A 466 11.41 21.14 19.38
CA SER A 466 12.64 21.64 20.01
C SER A 466 13.88 21.28 19.18
N GLU A 467 13.96 20.05 18.67
CA GLU A 467 15.07 19.61 17.83
C GLU A 467 15.10 20.35 16.49
N ALA A 468 13.95 20.52 15.83
CA ALA A 468 13.85 21.28 14.58
C ALA A 468 14.21 22.77 14.77
N ARG A 469 13.83 23.36 15.92
CA ARG A 469 14.26 24.71 16.30
C ARG A 469 15.76 24.79 16.51
N ASP A 470 16.35 23.82 17.20
CA ASP A 470 17.80 23.78 17.43
C ASP A 470 18.56 23.69 16.10
N GLU A 471 18.13 22.79 15.22
CA GLU A 471 18.73 22.59 13.91
C GLU A 471 18.60 23.85 13.05
N LEU A 472 17.41 24.46 13.00
CA LEU A 472 17.20 25.67 12.22
C LEU A 472 17.99 26.86 12.76
N PHE A 473 17.81 27.19 14.05
CA PHE A 473 18.38 28.43 14.59
C PHE A 473 19.87 28.29 14.92
N ARG A 474 20.33 27.17 15.49
CA ARG A 474 21.74 27.02 15.89
C ARG A 474 22.63 26.47 14.78
N LYS A 475 22.14 25.61 13.89
CA LYS A 475 22.97 24.97 12.85
C LYS A 475 22.84 25.61 11.47
N LEU A 476 21.62 25.97 11.06
CA LEU A 476 21.38 26.52 9.71
C LEU A 476 21.46 28.05 9.66
N ILE A 477 20.80 28.73 10.59
CA ILE A 477 20.85 30.20 10.73
C ILE A 477 22.10 30.60 11.53
N VAL A 478 22.62 29.72 12.39
CA VAL A 478 23.79 29.94 13.24
C VAL A 478 23.63 31.19 14.13
N VAL A 479 22.57 31.19 14.94
CA VAL A 479 22.36 32.13 16.04
C VAL A 479 23.34 31.78 17.15
N THR A 480 24.18 32.74 17.53
CA THR A 480 25.12 32.61 18.65
C THR A 480 24.74 33.57 19.76
N ASP A 481 24.83 33.10 21.01
CA ASP A 481 24.62 33.90 22.22
C ASP A 481 25.94 34.30 22.89
N GLU A 482 27.07 34.04 22.22
CA GLU A 482 28.41 34.26 22.78
C GLU A 482 28.83 35.74 22.67
N GLY A 483 29.18 36.35 23.81
CA GLY A 483 29.78 37.70 23.87
C GLY A 483 28.81 38.87 24.12
N GLY A 484 27.57 38.62 24.55
CA GLY A 484 26.65 39.68 24.98
C GLY A 484 25.97 40.47 23.85
N THR A 485 26.19 40.07 22.59
CA THR A 485 25.45 40.59 21.43
C THR A 485 24.67 39.43 20.81
N SER A 486 23.41 39.24 21.23
CA SER A 486 22.55 38.20 20.65
C SER A 486 22.35 38.44 19.16
N THR A 487 22.59 37.43 18.31
CA THR A 487 22.27 37.54 16.87
C THR A 487 20.79 37.91 16.69
N SER A 488 20.51 39.11 16.19
CA SER A 488 19.13 39.54 15.93
C SER A 488 18.61 38.89 14.64
N VAL A 489 17.89 37.77 14.77
CA VAL A 489 17.15 37.18 13.65
C VAL A 489 15.97 38.08 13.30
N PRO A 490 15.77 38.42 12.01
CA PRO A 490 14.62 39.21 11.57
C PRO A 490 13.29 38.56 11.99
N SER A 491 12.39 39.31 12.61
CA SER A 491 11.06 38.82 12.99
C SER A 491 10.10 38.79 11.79
N ILE A 492 9.18 37.82 11.77
CA ILE A 492 8.09 37.75 10.79
C ILE A 492 6.88 38.53 11.32
N ASP A 493 6.37 39.47 10.54
CA ASP A 493 5.14 40.21 10.84
C ASP A 493 3.92 39.40 10.39
N TRP A 494 3.50 38.44 11.22
CA TRP A 494 2.42 37.50 10.91
C TRP A 494 1.07 38.16 10.67
N ASP A 495 0.79 39.29 11.31
CA ASP A 495 -0.51 39.95 11.22
C ASP A 495 -0.68 40.70 9.89
N ASN A 496 0.43 41.15 9.29
CA ASN A 496 0.43 41.90 8.03
C ASN A 496 0.96 41.09 6.83
N THR A 497 1.46 39.87 7.05
CA THR A 497 1.90 39.00 5.94
C THR A 497 0.68 38.52 5.16
N VAL A 498 0.59 38.92 3.91
CA VAL A 498 -0.49 38.57 2.98
C VAL A 498 0.00 37.61 1.90
N ASP A 499 -0.93 36.90 1.30
CA ASP A 499 -0.66 36.08 0.13
C ASP A 499 -1.79 36.26 -0.89
N GLN A 500 -1.45 36.12 -2.16
CA GLN A 500 -2.38 36.14 -3.29
C GLN A 500 -2.45 34.73 -3.88
N PRO A 501 -3.40 33.87 -3.44
CA PRO A 501 -3.48 32.49 -3.90
C PRO A 501 -3.68 32.33 -5.41
N SER A 502 -4.26 33.33 -6.07
CA SER A 502 -4.56 33.34 -7.51
C SER A 502 -3.42 33.83 -8.41
N GLU A 503 -2.30 34.29 -7.85
CA GLU A 503 -1.16 34.74 -8.66
C GLU A 503 -0.52 33.54 -9.37
N THR A 504 -0.30 33.68 -10.68
CA THR A 504 0.14 32.60 -11.59
C THR A 504 1.55 32.82 -12.15
N LYS A 505 2.19 33.97 -11.88
CA LYS A 505 3.55 34.28 -12.31
C LYS A 505 4.51 33.15 -11.90
N VAL A 506 5.29 32.65 -12.85
CA VAL A 506 6.28 31.59 -12.60
C VAL A 506 7.35 32.09 -11.63
N GLY A 507 7.72 31.25 -10.66
CA GLY A 507 8.67 31.57 -9.60
C GLY A 507 8.08 32.37 -8.45
N TRP A 508 6.82 32.80 -8.52
CA TRP A 508 6.20 33.62 -7.49
C TRP A 508 5.84 32.84 -6.22
N SER A 509 6.03 33.48 -5.08
CA SER A 509 5.64 33.04 -3.74
C SER A 509 5.19 34.24 -2.89
N PHE A 510 4.62 34.01 -1.71
CA PHE A 510 4.30 35.10 -0.77
C PHE A 510 5.56 35.89 -0.35
N LEU A 511 6.77 35.31 -0.46
CA LEU A 511 8.04 36.00 -0.22
C LEU A 511 8.38 37.02 -1.33
N ASP A 512 7.58 37.11 -2.40
CA ASP A 512 7.74 38.02 -3.53
C ASP A 512 6.63 39.09 -3.58
N ASP A 513 5.66 39.07 -2.65
CA ASP A 513 4.62 40.11 -2.59
C ASP A 513 5.20 41.41 -2.02
N GLU A 514 5.03 42.51 -2.73
CA GLU A 514 5.55 43.84 -2.34
C GLU A 514 4.93 44.36 -1.03
N GLN A 515 3.76 43.86 -0.66
CA GLN A 515 3.10 44.21 0.61
C GLN A 515 3.81 43.59 1.82
N ASN A 516 4.53 42.48 1.61
CA ASN A 516 5.21 41.75 2.66
C ASN A 516 6.59 42.36 2.93
N LYS A 517 6.68 43.15 4.01
CA LYS A 517 7.92 43.83 4.43
C LYS A 517 8.80 42.90 5.26
N PHE A 518 9.42 41.93 4.62
CA PHE A 518 10.44 41.10 5.25
C PHE A 518 11.67 41.96 5.60
N GLY A 519 12.06 42.00 6.88
CA GLY A 519 13.12 42.88 7.41
C GLY A 519 14.55 42.56 6.92
N ALA A 520 14.70 41.59 6.03
CA ALA A 520 15.97 41.17 5.45
C ALA A 520 15.78 40.71 4.00
N HIS A 521 16.76 41.06 3.16
CA HIS A 521 16.80 40.59 1.78
C HIS A 521 17.09 39.09 1.77
N LYS A 522 16.07 38.30 1.41
CA LYS A 522 16.06 36.82 1.47
C LYS A 522 17.30 36.16 0.88
N GLU A 523 17.83 36.71 -0.21
CA GLU A 523 18.95 36.12 -0.94
C GLU A 523 20.33 36.30 -0.29
N TRP A 524 20.53 37.36 0.51
CA TRP A 524 21.88 37.81 0.89
C TRP A 524 22.09 37.90 2.39
N TRP A 525 21.05 37.69 3.20
CA TRP A 525 21.14 37.90 4.65
C TRP A 525 22.18 36.99 5.33
N LEU A 526 22.17 35.68 5.08
CA LEU A 526 23.18 34.76 5.63
C LEU A 526 24.59 35.03 5.07
N PHE A 527 24.71 35.32 3.77
CA PHE A 527 26.01 35.69 3.18
C PHE A 527 26.60 36.93 3.83
N LYS A 528 25.80 37.97 4.04
CA LYS A 528 26.23 39.19 4.71
C LYS A 528 26.76 38.90 6.11
N ARG A 529 26.12 37.99 6.85
CA ARG A 529 26.58 37.56 8.17
C ARG A 529 27.92 36.81 8.12
N ILE A 530 28.12 35.93 7.14
CA ILE A 530 29.41 35.23 6.96
C ILE A 530 30.57 36.20 6.76
N TYR A 531 30.35 37.32 6.05
CA TYR A 531 31.39 38.33 5.86
C TYR A 531 31.57 39.27 7.07
N GLN A 532 30.56 39.41 7.92
CA GLN A 532 30.57 40.34 9.07
C GLN A 532 31.01 39.66 10.38
N GLU A 533 30.69 38.38 10.55
CA GLU A 533 30.91 37.63 11.78
C GLU A 533 32.13 36.71 11.62
N GLN A 534 33.17 36.93 12.43
CA GLN A 534 34.43 36.20 12.33
C GLN A 534 34.24 34.67 12.48
N ALA A 535 33.40 34.23 13.43
CA ALA A 535 33.15 32.81 13.66
C ALA A 535 32.52 32.11 12.45
N LEU A 536 31.57 32.77 11.76
CA LEU A 536 30.95 32.24 10.54
C LEU A 536 31.95 32.24 9.38
N ARG A 537 32.77 33.28 9.30
CA ARG A 537 33.82 33.36 8.29
C ARG A 537 34.79 32.18 8.40
N GLU A 538 35.27 31.89 9.60
CA GLU A 538 36.16 30.76 9.88
C GLU A 538 35.46 29.40 9.68
N GLN A 539 34.15 29.32 9.89
CA GLN A 539 33.39 28.10 9.66
C GLN A 539 33.20 27.78 8.17
N PHE A 540 32.88 28.79 7.36
CA PHE A 540 32.49 28.60 5.95
C PHE A 540 33.59 28.89 4.94
N LEU A 541 34.47 29.86 5.20
CA LEU A 541 35.45 30.35 4.22
C LEU A 541 36.89 29.97 4.59
N ASP A 542 37.68 29.59 3.58
CA ASP A 542 39.13 29.43 3.71
C ASP A 542 39.88 30.78 3.72
N ASP A 543 41.20 30.72 3.81
CA ASP A 543 42.07 31.90 3.87
C ASP A 543 41.99 32.77 2.59
N ASP A 544 41.59 32.17 1.46
CA ASP A 544 41.38 32.84 0.18
C ASP A 544 39.95 33.43 0.04
N GLY A 545 39.10 33.24 1.05
CA GLY A 545 37.71 33.70 1.06
C GLY A 545 36.76 32.84 0.21
N LEU A 546 37.19 31.64 -0.19
CA LEU A 546 36.39 30.65 -0.91
C LEU A 546 35.71 29.69 0.06
N LEU A 547 34.62 29.05 -0.37
CA LEU A 547 33.90 28.09 0.46
C LEU A 547 34.77 26.86 0.74
N LYS A 548 34.96 26.51 2.02
CA LYS A 548 35.75 25.33 2.41
C LYS A 548 35.16 24.05 1.80
N PRO A 549 35.98 23.10 1.30
CA PRO A 549 35.50 21.87 0.66
C PRO A 549 34.54 21.02 1.52
N GLY A 550 34.69 21.07 2.85
CA GLY A 550 33.85 20.34 3.80
C GLY A 550 32.62 21.11 4.32
N ALA A 551 32.62 22.45 4.24
CA ALA A 551 31.57 23.28 4.84
C ALA A 551 30.23 23.10 4.14
N GLY A 552 30.22 23.05 2.80
CA GLY A 552 28.99 22.82 2.03
C GLY A 552 28.35 21.46 2.31
N LYS A 553 29.15 20.39 2.37
CA LYS A 553 28.67 19.03 2.73
C LYS A 553 28.17 18.95 4.17
N ALA A 554 28.81 19.65 5.11
CA ALA A 554 28.35 19.72 6.49
C ALA A 554 27.00 20.46 6.58
N TYR A 555 26.86 21.58 5.88
CA TYR A 555 25.61 22.33 5.82
C TYR A 555 24.47 21.51 5.19
N GLN A 556 24.78 20.76 4.13
CA GLN A 556 23.83 19.85 3.48
C GLN A 556 23.19 18.87 4.48
N ARG A 557 24.00 18.23 5.32
CA ARG A 557 23.50 17.27 6.33
C ARG A 557 22.54 17.93 7.32
N HIS A 558 22.82 19.18 7.70
CA HIS A 558 21.93 19.95 8.57
C HIS A 558 20.62 20.33 7.87
N VAL A 559 20.67 20.66 6.57
CA VAL A 559 19.48 20.93 5.76
C VAL A 559 18.62 19.67 5.64
N GLU A 560 19.23 18.53 5.30
CA GLU A 560 18.55 17.23 5.20
C GLU A 560 17.91 16.85 6.53
N ARG A 561 18.66 16.96 7.65
CA ARG A 561 18.14 16.67 8.99
C ARG A 561 16.96 17.58 9.37
N PHE A 562 17.05 18.87 9.09
CA PHE A 562 15.97 19.81 9.36
C PHE A 562 14.72 19.47 8.53
N LEU A 563 14.88 19.17 7.23
CA LEU A 563 13.77 18.80 6.35
C LEU A 563 13.10 17.48 6.79
N GLU A 564 13.87 16.48 7.26
CA GLU A 564 13.32 15.25 7.86
C GLU A 564 12.43 15.57 9.07
N LEU A 565 12.92 16.39 10.00
CA LEU A 565 12.17 16.80 11.18
C LEU A 565 10.92 17.59 10.81
N LEU A 566 11.04 18.51 9.85
CA LEU A 566 9.93 19.33 9.37
C LEU A 566 8.86 18.48 8.68
N LEU A 567 9.26 17.47 7.89
CA LEU A 567 8.34 16.53 7.24
C LEU A 567 7.48 15.79 8.27
N VAL A 568 8.10 15.28 9.33
CA VAL A 568 7.40 14.59 10.42
C VAL A 568 6.46 15.55 11.16
N LEU A 569 6.92 16.78 11.47
CA LEU A 569 6.10 17.79 12.12
C LEU A 569 4.88 18.19 11.28
N ILE A 570 5.05 18.43 9.98
CA ILE A 570 3.93 18.72 9.08
C ILE A 570 2.96 17.53 9.06
N HIS A 571 3.45 16.30 8.97
CA HIS A 571 2.60 15.10 8.93
C HIS A 571 1.76 14.91 10.20
N LEU A 572 2.34 15.18 11.38
CA LEU A 572 1.66 15.00 12.67
C LEU A 572 0.76 16.17 13.06
N CYS A 573 1.13 17.40 12.69
CA CYS A 573 0.52 18.62 13.24
C CYS A 573 -0.43 19.35 12.29
N SER A 574 -0.45 19.03 10.99
CA SER A 574 -1.29 19.73 9.99
C SER A 574 -2.75 19.25 9.93
N GLY A 575 -3.20 18.46 10.91
CA GLY A 575 -4.54 17.88 10.97
C GLY A 575 -4.57 16.46 10.38
N LYS A 576 -5.38 16.22 9.35
CA LYS A 576 -5.47 14.88 8.73
C LYS A 576 -4.13 14.56 8.03
N PRO A 577 -3.46 13.46 8.38
CA PRO A 577 -2.17 13.12 7.79
C PRO A 577 -2.25 13.06 6.25
N SER A 578 -1.27 13.69 5.59
CA SER A 578 -1.10 13.65 4.14
C SER A 578 -0.43 12.34 3.73
N CYS A 579 -0.79 11.79 2.57
CA CYS A 579 -0.01 10.70 1.99
C CYS A 579 1.33 11.23 1.44
N ALA A 580 2.32 10.34 1.23
CA ALA A 580 3.66 10.74 0.80
C ALA A 580 3.66 11.63 -0.47
N PRO A 581 2.90 11.32 -1.56
CA PRO A 581 2.86 12.20 -2.72
C PRO A 581 2.19 13.56 -2.45
N GLU A 582 1.27 13.65 -1.49
CA GLU A 582 0.63 14.93 -1.12
C GLU A 582 1.61 15.89 -0.44
N ILE A 583 2.49 15.37 0.42
CA ILE A 583 3.44 16.19 1.20
C ILE A 583 4.73 16.47 0.44
N LEU A 584 5.29 15.47 -0.25
CA LEU A 584 6.50 15.63 -1.07
C LEU A 584 6.24 16.42 -2.36
N GLY A 585 4.97 16.51 -2.79
CA GLY A 585 4.56 17.31 -3.94
C GLY A 585 4.25 18.78 -3.62
N LEU A 586 4.45 19.22 -2.37
CA LEU A 586 4.15 20.60 -1.96
C LEU A 586 5.11 21.58 -2.60
N ARG A 587 4.56 22.45 -3.44
CA ARG A 587 5.30 23.56 -4.05
C ARG A 587 5.25 24.79 -3.17
N TRP A 588 6.41 25.39 -2.93
CA TRP A 588 6.52 26.67 -2.21
C TRP A 588 6.49 27.88 -3.14
N LYS A 589 6.78 27.68 -4.45
CA LYS A 589 6.67 28.69 -5.51
C LYS A 589 6.01 28.15 -6.76
N ASN A 590 5.46 29.05 -7.57
CA ASN A 590 4.78 28.71 -8.82
C ASN A 590 5.75 28.13 -9.85
N THR A 591 5.31 27.17 -10.67
CA THR A 591 6.11 26.56 -11.74
C THR A 591 5.40 26.61 -13.09
N ALA A 592 6.16 26.61 -14.18
CA ALA A 592 5.60 26.67 -15.53
C ALA A 592 4.65 25.50 -15.83
N ASN A 593 5.01 24.28 -15.41
CA ASN A 593 4.22 23.07 -15.69
C ASN A 593 3.24 22.71 -14.57
N GLY A 594 3.56 23.05 -13.31
CA GLY A 594 2.76 22.70 -12.14
C GLY A 594 1.78 23.78 -11.70
N GLY A 595 1.82 24.97 -12.34
CA GLY A 595 0.94 26.09 -12.05
C GLY A 595 1.20 26.72 -10.69
N VAL A 596 0.12 27.06 -10.00
CA VAL A 596 0.17 27.72 -8.68
C VAL A 596 0.77 26.80 -7.60
N ARG A 597 1.48 27.43 -6.67
CA ARG A 597 2.10 26.78 -5.50
C ARG A 597 1.07 26.21 -4.52
N ASN A 598 1.53 25.38 -3.59
CA ASN A 598 0.70 24.72 -2.58
C ASN A 598 0.81 25.36 -1.20
N ILE A 599 1.93 26.04 -0.90
CA ILE A 599 2.14 26.71 0.39
C ILE A 599 1.64 28.16 0.30
N ILE A 600 0.67 28.50 1.15
CA ILE A 600 0.05 29.82 1.19
C ILE A 600 0.07 30.42 2.60
N ILE A 601 -0.08 31.74 2.71
CA ILE A 601 -0.32 32.42 3.99
C ILE A 601 -1.78 32.88 4.06
N GLU A 602 -2.49 32.53 5.13
CA GLU A 602 -3.88 32.93 5.33
C GLU A 602 -4.17 33.17 6.82
N ASN A 603 -4.67 34.37 7.16
CA ASN A 603 -4.94 34.80 8.53
C ASN A 603 -3.73 34.59 9.47
N GLY A 604 -2.56 34.96 8.94
CA GLY A 604 -1.28 34.78 9.59
C GLY A 604 -0.86 33.32 9.73
N LEU A 605 -1.60 32.30 9.30
CA LEU A 605 -1.17 30.89 9.38
C LEU A 605 -0.58 30.42 8.05
N VAL A 606 0.27 29.39 8.11
CA VAL A 606 0.73 28.70 6.90
C VAL A 606 -0.28 27.63 6.51
N GLY A 607 -0.86 27.79 5.33
CA GLY A 607 -1.76 26.84 4.69
C GLY A 607 -1.03 25.94 3.68
N LEU A 608 -1.35 24.66 3.70
CA LEU A 608 -0.89 23.66 2.73
C LEU A 608 -2.10 23.20 1.90
N VAL A 609 -2.07 23.52 0.62
CA VAL A 609 -3.14 23.24 -0.34
C VAL A 609 -2.71 22.09 -1.24
N ALA A 610 -3.04 20.87 -0.83
CA ALA A 610 -2.76 19.69 -1.64
C ALA A 610 -3.90 19.45 -2.64
N GLN A 611 -3.54 19.28 -3.91
CA GLN A 611 -4.49 18.95 -5.00
C GLN A 611 -4.45 17.45 -5.36
N TYR A 612 -3.38 16.75 -4.98
CA TYR A 612 -3.25 15.32 -5.19
C TYR A 612 -4.04 14.53 -4.14
N HIS A 613 -4.62 13.40 -4.57
CA HIS A 613 -5.10 12.36 -3.66
C HIS A 613 -5.04 11.01 -4.39
N LYS A 614 -4.98 9.89 -3.65
CA LYS A 614 -4.84 8.51 -4.21
C LYS A 614 -5.88 8.15 -5.29
N GLY A 615 -7.04 8.83 -5.31
CA GLY A 615 -8.10 8.63 -6.29
C GLY A 615 -7.99 9.50 -7.55
N TYR A 616 -7.04 10.44 -7.63
CA TYR A 616 -6.94 11.40 -8.72
C TYR A 616 -6.74 10.70 -10.07
N ARG A 617 -5.79 9.78 -10.18
CA ARG A 617 -5.58 9.00 -11.41
C ARG A 617 -6.80 8.18 -11.85
N SER A 618 -7.56 7.67 -10.89
CA SER A 618 -8.74 6.85 -11.18
C SER A 618 -10.03 7.64 -11.46
N SER A 619 -10.12 8.89 -11.00
CA SER A 619 -11.37 9.68 -11.04
C SER A 619 -11.25 11.00 -11.79
N SER A 620 -10.03 11.47 -12.06
CA SER A 620 -9.69 12.80 -12.60
C SER A 620 -10.32 13.96 -11.82
N ASN A 621 -10.86 13.72 -10.62
CA ASN A 621 -11.55 14.71 -9.82
C ASN A 621 -10.57 15.31 -8.82
N ILE A 622 -10.21 16.59 -8.97
CA ILE A 622 -9.30 17.26 -8.04
C ILE A 622 -10.04 17.52 -6.73
N LYS A 623 -9.58 16.90 -5.64
CA LYS A 623 -10.02 17.23 -4.29
C LYS A 623 -8.99 18.15 -3.67
N ILE A 624 -9.34 19.42 -3.51
CA ILE A 624 -8.49 20.39 -2.84
C ILE A 624 -8.64 20.19 -1.33
N ILE A 625 -7.53 19.90 -0.66
CA ILE A 625 -7.50 19.72 0.80
C ILE A 625 -6.62 20.82 1.39
N HIS A 626 -7.26 21.69 2.17
CA HIS A 626 -6.58 22.71 2.96
C HIS A 626 -6.17 22.12 4.31
N ARG A 627 -4.92 22.35 4.70
CA ARG A 627 -4.36 22.02 6.00
C ARG A 627 -3.63 23.23 6.54
N TYR A 628 -3.72 23.49 7.84
CA TYR A 628 -3.05 24.64 8.47
C TYR A 628 -2.04 24.13 9.49
N LEU A 629 -0.84 24.71 9.45
CA LEU A 629 0.21 24.40 10.40
C LEU A 629 0.01 25.20 11.69
N PRO A 630 0.29 24.61 12.87
CA PRO A 630 0.45 25.38 14.09
C PRO A 630 1.53 26.45 13.92
N ARG A 631 1.39 27.57 14.63
CA ARG A 631 2.28 28.73 14.56
C ARG A 631 3.75 28.32 14.66
N GLU A 632 4.07 27.43 15.59
CA GLU A 632 5.42 26.97 15.91
C GLU A 632 6.07 26.22 14.74
N VAL A 633 5.29 25.46 13.97
CA VAL A 633 5.78 24.71 12.80
C VAL A 633 5.80 25.60 11.55
N GLY A 634 4.77 26.44 11.38
CA GLY A 634 4.70 27.41 10.29
C GLY A 634 5.88 28.40 10.33
N GLU A 635 6.30 28.83 11.51
CA GLU A 635 7.47 29.68 11.71
C GLU A 635 8.77 29.03 11.23
N LEU A 636 9.00 27.76 11.58
CA LEU A 636 10.16 27.00 11.10
C LEU A 636 10.21 26.93 9.57
N LEU A 637 9.06 26.64 8.95
CA LEU A 637 8.94 26.54 7.50
C LEU A 637 9.19 27.90 6.82
N VAL A 638 8.61 28.99 7.32
CA VAL A 638 8.80 30.32 6.72
C VAL A 638 10.25 30.77 6.85
N TYR A 639 10.90 30.57 8.01
CA TYR A 639 12.33 30.89 8.15
C TYR A 639 13.23 30.07 7.23
N TYR A 640 12.92 28.78 7.05
CA TYR A 640 13.63 27.95 6.11
C TYR A 640 13.51 28.48 4.68
N LEU A 641 12.29 28.71 4.19
CA LEU A 641 12.04 29.22 2.84
C LEU A 641 12.63 30.63 2.62
N TRP A 642 12.62 31.46 3.67
CA TRP A 642 13.05 32.85 3.60
C TRP A 642 14.57 33.02 3.68
N LEU A 643 15.25 32.38 4.64
CA LEU A 643 16.66 32.66 4.95
C LEU A 643 17.60 31.52 4.57
N VAL A 644 17.19 30.27 4.81
CA VAL A 644 18.05 29.09 4.63
C VAL A 644 18.07 28.63 3.17
N LEU A 645 16.91 28.47 2.54
CA LEU A 645 16.81 27.93 1.19
C LEU A 645 17.56 28.78 0.15
N PRO A 646 17.39 30.12 0.08
CA PRO A 646 18.12 30.93 -0.89
C PRO A 646 19.64 30.97 -0.68
N PHE A 647 20.08 30.68 0.55
CA PHE A 647 21.50 30.54 0.89
C PHE A 647 22.02 29.17 0.46
N TRP A 648 21.27 28.11 0.75
CA TRP A 648 21.58 26.74 0.37
C TRP A 648 21.68 26.57 -1.15
N GLU A 649 20.74 27.11 -1.92
CA GLU A 649 20.76 27.07 -3.39
C GLU A 649 22.07 27.67 -3.97
N LYS A 650 22.59 28.74 -3.34
CA LYS A 650 23.86 29.36 -3.74
C LYS A 650 25.09 28.54 -3.32
N ILE A 651 25.06 27.92 -2.13
CA ILE A 651 26.11 26.96 -1.74
C ILE A 651 26.14 25.78 -2.71
N GLN A 652 24.99 25.21 -3.06
CA GLN A 652 24.90 24.12 -4.03
C GLN A 652 25.46 24.54 -5.39
N PHE A 653 25.15 25.76 -5.84
CA PHE A 653 25.74 26.31 -7.06
C PHE A 653 27.26 26.40 -6.97
N GLN A 654 27.82 26.90 -5.86
CA GLN A 654 29.28 26.94 -5.67
C GLN A 654 29.91 25.54 -5.63
N MET A 655 29.21 24.54 -5.09
CA MET A 655 29.71 23.16 -5.00
C MET A 655 29.65 22.39 -6.32
N THR A 656 28.63 22.66 -7.15
CA THR A 656 28.31 21.82 -8.34
C THR A 656 28.46 22.56 -9.67
N GLY A 657 28.58 23.89 -9.66
CA GLY A 657 28.54 24.75 -10.85
C GLY A 657 27.18 24.81 -11.55
N LYS A 658 26.16 24.11 -11.03
CA LYS A 658 24.81 24.01 -11.63
C LYS A 658 23.80 24.74 -10.75
N VAL A 659 22.87 25.45 -11.37
CA VAL A 659 21.76 26.08 -10.63
C VAL A 659 20.81 24.97 -10.19
N VAL A 660 20.81 24.68 -8.89
CA VAL A 660 19.89 23.73 -8.27
C VAL A 660 18.84 24.56 -7.53
N SER A 661 17.63 24.64 -8.11
CA SER A 661 16.49 25.30 -7.45
C SER A 661 15.26 24.43 -7.59
N SER A 662 14.86 23.80 -6.49
CA SER A 662 13.62 23.04 -6.42
C SER A 662 12.46 23.96 -6.05
N ALA A 663 11.35 23.84 -6.77
CA ALA A 663 10.09 24.47 -6.36
C ALA A 663 9.33 23.65 -5.30
N PHE A 664 9.80 22.44 -5.01
CA PHE A 664 9.22 21.50 -4.04
C PHE A 664 9.97 21.59 -2.71
N LEU A 665 9.21 21.48 -1.61
CA LEU A 665 9.72 21.46 -0.24
C LEU A 665 10.50 20.18 0.06
#